data_AF-A0A655NT79-F1
#
_entry.id   AF-A0A655NT79-F1
#
_cell.length_a   1.000
_cell.length_b   1.000
_cell.length_c   1.000
_cell.angle_alpha   90.00
_cell.angle_beta   90.00
_cell.angle_gamma   90.00
#
_symmetry.space_group_name_H-M   'P 1'
#
loop_
_entity.id
_entity.type
_entity.pdbx_description
1 polymer ?
#
loop_
_entity_poly.entity_id
_entity_poly.type
_entity_poly.pdbx_seq_one_letter_code
_entity_poly.pdbx_strand_id
1 'polypeptide(L)'
;MAALNLSAADVMSILNANNYQSATGQAIGEFVLYNGSADTQVSTVEDLESLVVKAEKGTVTRLGDIAKVTLAKSHDTYRASANGREAVVAAINAAPSANPINIAKDVLEMLPELQKNMPSNIEMNVLYDSTVAINESIHEVIKTIVEAALIVLVVITLFLGSLRAVLIPIVTIPLSLIGVAMVMQMMGFSWNLMTLLAMVLAIGLVVDDAIVVLENVDRHIKEGESPFRAAIIGTREIAIPVIAMTLTLGAVYAPIALMGGITGSLFKEFALTLAGSVFVSGIVALTLSPMMCSKMLKANEAPNKFELKVHHLLDRMTARYERMLTAVMAHRPVVIAFAFIVFASLPMLFKFIPSELAPSEDKGVIMLMGTGPSNANLDYLANTMDDVNKILSDQPEVQFAQVFTGVPNSNQAFGIASMVPWSQREASQATVTNRVGTLVQDIPGMAVTAFQMPELPGAGSGLPIQFVITTPSNFESLFTIATDVLTEVKANPMFVYSDLDLNFDSATMKINIDKDKAGAYGVTMQDIGITLSTMMADGYVNRIDLNGRSYEVIPQVERKWRLNPESMNSYYVRAADGKVIPLGSLVTIDVVAEPRSLPHFNQLNSATVGAVPAPGTAMGDAINWFENLASSKLPKGYSHDYMGEARQYVTEGSALYATFGLALAIIFLVLAIQFESLRDPLVIMVSVPLAICGALIALAWGTATMNIYSQVGLITLVGLITKHGILICEVAKEEQLHNKLSRIEAVMHAAKVRLRPILMTTAAMIAGLIPLMYATGAGAAQRFSIGIVIVSGLAIGTLFTLFVLPVIYSYLAEKHKPLPVFVEDKDLEKLARIDEAKAAHRQL
;
A
#
# COMPACT_ATOMS: atom_id res chain seq x y z
N MET A 1 16.90 -57.23 -6.20
CA MET A 1 16.98 -57.03 -7.67
C MET A 1 18.22 -57.67 -8.30
N ALA A 2 19.45 -57.23 -7.99
CA ALA A 2 20.67 -57.76 -8.61
C ALA A 2 20.85 -59.29 -8.46
N ALA A 3 20.53 -59.86 -7.29
CA ALA A 3 20.54 -61.31 -7.04
C ALA A 3 19.61 -62.11 -7.97
N LEU A 4 18.57 -61.48 -8.51
CA LEU A 4 17.62 -62.07 -9.45
C LEU A 4 17.92 -61.70 -10.92
N ASN A 5 19.06 -61.05 -11.16
CA ASN A 5 19.48 -60.49 -12.45
C ASN A 5 18.42 -59.54 -13.04
N LEU A 6 17.89 -58.63 -12.21
CA LEU A 6 16.94 -57.57 -12.60
C LEU A 6 17.58 -56.19 -12.41
N SER A 7 17.39 -55.30 -13.39
CA SER A 7 17.78 -53.89 -13.39
C SER A 7 16.57 -52.97 -13.20
N ALA A 8 16.83 -51.69 -12.95
CA ALA A 8 15.78 -50.67 -12.84
C ALA A 8 14.95 -50.55 -14.13
N ALA A 9 15.62 -50.59 -15.29
CA ALA A 9 14.99 -50.48 -16.60
C ALA A 9 14.01 -51.63 -16.88
N ASP A 10 14.32 -52.85 -16.41
CA ASP A 10 13.40 -53.98 -16.56
C ASP A 10 12.11 -53.72 -15.78
N VAL A 11 12.23 -53.30 -14.50
CA VAL A 11 11.07 -53.01 -13.65
C VAL A 11 10.23 -51.88 -14.24
N MET A 12 10.85 -50.80 -14.72
CA MET A 12 10.15 -49.71 -15.41
C MET A 12 9.38 -50.19 -16.64
N SER A 13 9.99 -51.04 -17.46
CA SER A 13 9.35 -51.59 -18.65
C SER A 13 8.16 -52.47 -18.29
N ILE A 14 8.30 -53.30 -17.25
CA ILE A 14 7.23 -54.19 -16.76
C ILE A 14 6.06 -53.39 -16.20
N LEU A 15 6.34 -52.37 -15.37
CA LEU A 15 5.30 -51.52 -14.78
C LEU A 15 4.53 -50.77 -15.88
N ASN A 16 5.22 -50.28 -16.91
CA ASN A 16 4.58 -49.64 -18.06
C ASN A 16 3.76 -50.62 -18.91
N ALA A 17 4.25 -51.84 -19.12
CA ALA A 17 3.60 -52.82 -19.98
C ALA A 17 2.37 -53.47 -19.34
N ASN A 18 2.38 -53.66 -18.01
CA ASN A 18 1.35 -54.45 -17.31
C ASN A 18 0.40 -53.60 -16.46
N ASN A 19 0.63 -52.29 -16.31
CA ASN A 19 -0.39 -51.35 -15.86
C ASN A 19 -0.81 -50.49 -17.05
N TYR A 20 -1.75 -50.99 -17.85
CA TYR A 20 -2.12 -50.40 -19.15
C TYR A 20 -3.62 -50.18 -19.27
N GLN A 21 -4.04 -48.98 -19.67
CA GLN A 21 -5.44 -48.70 -19.93
C GLN A 21 -5.80 -49.10 -21.37
N SER A 22 -6.55 -50.19 -21.53
CA SER A 22 -6.93 -50.71 -22.85
C SER A 22 -8.22 -50.10 -23.38
N ALA A 23 -8.23 -49.77 -24.68
CA ALA A 23 -9.43 -49.42 -25.42
C ALA A 23 -9.95 -50.68 -26.12
N THR A 24 -11.02 -51.27 -25.57
CA THR A 24 -11.53 -52.58 -26.02
C THR A 24 -12.56 -52.51 -27.14
N GLY A 25 -13.06 -51.32 -27.47
CA GLY A 25 -14.04 -51.13 -28.54
C GLY A 25 -15.41 -51.75 -28.22
N GLN A 26 -16.13 -52.15 -29.26
CA GLN A 26 -17.48 -52.72 -29.15
C GLN A 26 -17.66 -53.83 -30.17
N ALA A 27 -18.39 -54.89 -29.82
CA ALA A 27 -18.82 -55.92 -30.77
C ALA A 27 -20.25 -55.64 -31.23
N ILE A 28 -20.46 -55.55 -32.55
CA ILE A 28 -21.76 -55.25 -33.16
C ILE A 28 -22.30 -56.50 -33.84
N GLY A 29 -23.38 -57.06 -33.28
CA GLY A 29 -24.16 -58.12 -33.91
C GLY A 29 -25.30 -57.57 -34.76
N GLU A 30 -26.12 -58.45 -35.34
CA GLU A 30 -27.19 -58.08 -36.28
C GLU A 30 -28.31 -57.23 -35.64
N PHE A 31 -28.59 -57.42 -34.34
CA PHE A 31 -29.62 -56.66 -33.59
C PHE A 31 -29.16 -56.18 -32.21
N VAL A 32 -27.89 -56.39 -31.84
CA VAL A 32 -27.38 -56.13 -30.49
C VAL A 32 -25.96 -55.58 -30.53
N LEU A 33 -25.65 -54.73 -29.56
CA LEU A 33 -24.35 -54.09 -29.39
C LEU A 33 -23.80 -54.43 -28.01
N TYR A 34 -22.56 -54.90 -27.96
CA TYR A 34 -21.85 -55.23 -26.74
C TYR A 34 -20.66 -54.27 -26.58
N ASN A 35 -20.69 -53.44 -25.53
CA ASN A 35 -19.54 -52.61 -25.18
C ASN A 35 -18.45 -53.48 -24.54
N GLY A 36 -17.22 -53.34 -25.03
CA GLY A 36 -16.05 -53.97 -24.42
C GLY A 36 -15.62 -53.19 -23.17
N SER A 37 -15.11 -53.93 -22.18
CA SER A 37 -14.26 -53.40 -21.12
C SER A 37 -13.26 -54.51 -20.75
N ALA A 38 -12.00 -54.16 -20.52
CA ALA A 38 -10.98 -55.11 -20.09
C ALA A 38 -10.22 -54.54 -18.90
N ASP A 39 -10.03 -55.41 -17.92
CA ASP A 39 -9.35 -55.12 -16.66
C ASP A 39 -7.83 -55.28 -16.83
N THR A 40 -7.24 -54.37 -17.61
CA THR A 40 -5.79 -54.37 -17.92
C THR A 40 -5.01 -53.37 -17.06
N GLN A 41 -5.70 -52.59 -16.23
CA GLN A 41 -5.12 -51.60 -15.33
C GLN A 41 -5.10 -52.16 -13.90
N VAL A 42 -4.06 -51.82 -13.15
CA VAL A 42 -3.96 -52.18 -11.74
C VAL A 42 -4.82 -51.23 -10.91
N SER A 43 -5.72 -51.77 -10.08
CA SER A 43 -6.73 -50.97 -9.34
C SER A 43 -6.47 -50.86 -7.84
N THR A 44 -5.62 -51.73 -7.27
CA THR A 44 -5.28 -51.74 -5.84
C THR A 44 -3.77 -51.80 -5.60
N VAL A 45 -3.34 -51.49 -4.38
CA VAL A 45 -1.92 -51.60 -3.98
C VAL A 45 -1.49 -53.07 -4.01
N GLU A 46 -2.36 -53.97 -3.56
CA GLU A 46 -2.16 -55.41 -3.53
C GLU A 46 -2.00 -56.00 -4.93
N ASP A 47 -2.78 -55.52 -5.90
CA ASP A 47 -2.64 -55.92 -7.31
C ASP A 47 -1.26 -55.52 -7.85
N LEU A 48 -0.78 -54.32 -7.49
CA LEU A 48 0.54 -53.83 -7.89
C LEU A 48 1.66 -54.66 -7.26
N GLU A 49 1.52 -55.04 -5.98
CA GLU A 49 2.46 -55.95 -5.30
C GLU A 49 2.51 -57.32 -5.95
N SER A 50 1.35 -57.82 -6.40
CA SER A 50 1.23 -59.12 -7.03
C SER A 50 1.75 -59.15 -8.48
N LEU A 51 2.07 -57.99 -9.07
CA LEU A 51 2.50 -57.86 -10.45
C LEU A 51 3.73 -58.74 -10.75
N VAL A 52 3.66 -59.54 -11.81
CA VAL A 52 4.77 -60.43 -12.18
C VAL A 52 5.89 -59.63 -12.83
N VAL A 53 7.07 -59.67 -12.21
CA VAL A 53 8.27 -58.97 -12.71
C VAL A 53 9.26 -59.89 -13.42
N LYS A 54 9.24 -61.19 -13.12
CA LYS A 54 10.07 -62.17 -13.83
C LYS A 54 9.43 -63.55 -13.74
N ALA A 55 9.46 -64.31 -14.84
CA ALA A 55 9.09 -65.71 -14.86
C ALA A 55 10.18 -66.53 -15.55
N GLU A 56 10.86 -67.42 -14.81
CA GLU A 56 11.94 -68.25 -15.34
C GLU A 56 11.89 -69.66 -14.74
N LYS A 57 11.93 -70.71 -15.58
CA LYS A 57 11.98 -72.13 -15.18
C LYS A 57 10.91 -72.55 -14.15
N GLY A 58 9.71 -71.98 -14.26
CA GLY A 58 8.59 -72.27 -13.35
C GLY A 58 8.58 -71.46 -12.05
N THR A 59 9.60 -70.65 -11.79
CA THR A 59 9.64 -69.70 -10.68
C THR A 59 9.11 -68.34 -11.15
N VAL A 60 8.13 -67.80 -10.43
CA VAL A 60 7.56 -66.48 -10.67
C VAL A 60 8.04 -65.54 -9.56
N THR A 61 8.68 -64.44 -9.94
CA THR A 61 9.01 -63.33 -9.04
C THR A 61 7.99 -62.22 -9.26
N ARG A 62 7.40 -61.73 -8.17
CA ARG A 62 6.45 -60.62 -8.15
C ARG A 62 7.11 -59.33 -7.68
N LEU A 63 6.45 -58.20 -7.87
CA LEU A 63 6.97 -56.90 -7.45
C LEU A 63 7.21 -56.87 -5.93
N GLY A 64 6.28 -57.43 -5.14
CA GLY A 64 6.40 -57.56 -3.68
C GLY A 64 7.61 -58.37 -3.20
N ASP A 65 8.20 -59.22 -4.05
CA ASP A 65 9.42 -59.98 -3.70
C ASP A 65 10.68 -59.12 -3.78
N ILE A 66 10.64 -57.98 -4.49
CA ILE A 66 11.81 -57.14 -4.78
C ILE A 66 11.66 -55.68 -4.34
N ALA A 67 10.45 -55.23 -4.04
CA ALA A 67 10.12 -53.86 -3.67
C ALA A 67 8.98 -53.84 -2.65
N LYS A 68 8.98 -52.81 -1.80
CA LYS A 68 7.86 -52.51 -0.90
C LYS A 68 6.93 -51.52 -1.61
N VAL A 69 5.65 -51.87 -1.78
CA VAL A 69 4.67 -50.99 -2.40
C VAL A 69 3.82 -50.35 -1.30
N THR A 70 3.73 -49.02 -1.29
CA THR A 70 2.93 -48.30 -0.29
C THR A 70 2.29 -47.07 -0.90
N LEU A 71 1.09 -46.73 -0.44
CA LEU A 71 0.48 -45.43 -0.70
C LEU A 71 1.14 -44.38 0.20
N ALA A 72 1.85 -43.43 -0.39
CA ALA A 72 2.63 -42.41 0.33
C ALA A 72 2.50 -41.02 -0.34
N LYS A 73 3.12 -40.00 0.29
CA LYS A 73 3.27 -38.66 -0.30
C LYS A 73 4.01 -38.80 -1.65
N SER A 74 3.56 -38.11 -2.71
CA SER A 74 4.23 -38.17 -4.01
C SER A 74 5.60 -37.51 -3.99
N HIS A 75 5.72 -36.40 -3.25
CA HIS A 75 6.98 -35.68 -3.05
C HIS A 75 7.04 -35.14 -1.61
N ASP A 76 8.24 -35.10 -1.04
CA ASP A 76 8.54 -34.48 0.26
C ASP A 76 9.43 -33.25 0.00
N THR A 77 8.82 -32.21 -0.56
CA THR A 77 9.49 -30.95 -0.97
C THR A 77 9.26 -29.81 0.02
N TYR A 78 8.21 -29.90 0.83
CA TYR A 78 7.96 -29.00 1.94
C TYR A 78 7.26 -29.73 3.07
N ARG A 79 7.37 -29.16 4.28
CA ARG A 79 6.62 -29.61 5.46
C ARG A 79 6.05 -28.41 6.17
N ALA A 80 4.91 -28.59 6.81
CA ALA A 80 4.26 -27.55 7.58
C ALA A 80 3.98 -28.04 9.01
N SER A 81 4.29 -27.21 9.99
CA SER A 81 3.89 -27.39 11.38
C SER A 81 3.10 -26.18 11.86
N ALA A 82 2.09 -26.42 12.70
CA ALA A 82 1.27 -25.39 13.32
C ALA A 82 1.12 -25.69 14.82
N ASN A 83 1.40 -24.71 15.67
CA ASN A 83 1.35 -24.82 17.13
C ASN A 83 2.06 -26.08 17.66
N GLY A 84 3.26 -26.36 17.13
CA GLY A 84 4.07 -27.52 17.52
C GLY A 84 3.54 -28.89 17.06
N ARG A 85 2.60 -28.97 16.11
CA ARG A 85 2.10 -30.23 15.53
C ARG A 85 2.23 -30.22 14.00
N GLU A 86 2.44 -31.40 13.39
CA GLU A 86 2.39 -31.53 11.93
C GLU A 86 1.01 -31.10 11.42
N ALA A 87 0.99 -30.23 10.40
CA ALA A 87 -0.24 -29.64 9.89
C ALA A 87 -0.30 -29.75 8.36
N VAL A 88 -1.51 -29.90 7.84
CA VAL A 88 -1.78 -29.73 6.41
C VAL A 88 -2.40 -28.35 6.22
N VAL A 89 -1.69 -27.48 5.51
CA VAL A 89 -2.13 -26.10 5.28
C VAL A 89 -2.73 -25.98 3.88
N ALA A 90 -3.96 -25.48 3.82
CA ALA A 90 -4.62 -25.10 2.57
C ALA A 90 -4.68 -23.58 2.48
N ALA A 91 -3.90 -22.99 1.59
CA ALA A 91 -3.95 -21.55 1.32
C ALA A 91 -5.09 -21.23 0.35
N ILE A 92 -5.90 -20.22 0.69
CA ILE A 92 -6.99 -19.73 -0.16
C ILE A 92 -6.57 -18.37 -0.72
N ASN A 93 -6.30 -18.34 -2.02
CA ASN A 93 -5.95 -17.10 -2.71
C ASN A 93 -7.18 -16.54 -3.42
N ALA A 94 -7.43 -15.24 -3.24
CA ALA A 94 -8.49 -14.55 -3.96
C ALA A 94 -8.14 -14.45 -5.46
N ALA A 95 -9.14 -14.64 -6.32
CA ALA A 95 -9.01 -14.27 -7.72
C ALA A 95 -8.84 -12.74 -7.83
N PRO A 96 -8.10 -12.22 -8.84
CA PRO A 96 -7.79 -10.78 -8.94
C PRO A 96 -9.00 -9.83 -8.92
N SER A 97 -10.19 -10.29 -9.34
CA SER A 97 -11.43 -9.50 -9.34
C SER A 97 -12.36 -9.78 -8.16
N ALA A 98 -12.03 -10.73 -7.30
CA ALA A 98 -12.91 -11.18 -6.23
C ALA A 98 -12.69 -10.38 -4.94
N ASN A 99 -13.77 -10.20 -4.17
CA ASN A 99 -13.70 -9.52 -2.89
C ASN A 99 -13.22 -10.50 -1.79
N PRO A 100 -12.08 -10.24 -1.12
CA PRO A 100 -11.54 -11.14 -0.12
C PRO A 100 -12.47 -11.31 1.09
N ILE A 101 -13.23 -10.28 1.49
CA ILE A 101 -14.18 -10.34 2.62
C ILE A 101 -15.31 -11.32 2.31
N ASN A 102 -15.83 -11.29 1.08
CA ASN A 102 -16.88 -12.23 0.68
C ASN A 102 -16.35 -13.66 0.61
N ILE A 103 -15.14 -13.85 0.05
CA ILE A 103 -14.51 -15.17 0.00
C ILE A 103 -14.32 -15.74 1.42
N ALA A 104 -13.76 -14.95 2.34
CA ALA A 104 -13.54 -15.38 3.72
C ALA A 104 -14.86 -15.76 4.39
N LYS A 105 -15.91 -14.93 4.22
CA LYS A 105 -17.25 -15.23 4.72
C LYS A 105 -17.78 -16.57 4.18
N ASP A 106 -17.75 -16.76 2.86
CA ASP A 106 -18.28 -17.96 2.21
C ASP A 106 -17.49 -19.22 2.65
N VAL A 107 -16.17 -19.10 2.80
CA VAL A 107 -15.32 -20.18 3.34
C VAL A 107 -15.69 -20.51 4.77
N LEU A 108 -15.79 -19.51 5.66
CA LEU A 108 -16.15 -19.68 7.06
C LEU A 108 -17.54 -20.31 7.23
N GLU A 109 -18.48 -20.00 6.34
CA GLU A 109 -19.81 -20.63 6.31
C GLU A 109 -19.77 -22.12 5.93
N MET A 110 -18.81 -22.54 5.10
CA MET A 110 -18.61 -23.95 4.72
C MET A 110 -17.86 -24.78 5.76
N LEU A 111 -17.00 -24.16 6.58
CA LEU A 111 -16.14 -24.89 7.54
C LEU A 111 -16.89 -25.84 8.49
N PRO A 112 -18.03 -25.46 9.11
CA PRO A 112 -18.74 -26.36 10.01
C PRO A 112 -19.25 -27.63 9.34
N GLU A 113 -19.63 -27.55 8.06
CA GLU A 113 -20.09 -28.71 7.29
C GLU A 113 -18.92 -29.63 6.93
N LEU A 114 -17.78 -29.05 6.56
CA LEU A 114 -16.54 -29.80 6.33
C LEU A 114 -16.09 -30.51 7.60
N GLN A 115 -16.05 -29.81 8.73
CA GLN A 115 -15.62 -30.35 10.02
C GLN A 115 -16.51 -31.51 10.51
N LYS A 116 -17.82 -31.47 10.26
CA LYS A 116 -18.74 -32.59 10.58
C LYS A 116 -18.45 -33.86 9.79
N ASN A 117 -17.93 -33.73 8.57
CA ASN A 117 -17.59 -34.84 7.70
C ASN A 117 -16.15 -35.36 7.90
N MET A 118 -15.37 -34.74 8.80
CA MET A 118 -14.01 -35.17 9.08
C MET A 118 -13.94 -36.34 10.08
N PRO A 119 -12.92 -37.20 9.95
CA PRO A 119 -12.57 -38.17 11.00
C PRO A 119 -12.31 -37.48 12.35
N SER A 120 -12.65 -38.16 13.45
CA SER A 120 -12.53 -37.61 14.82
C SER A 120 -11.10 -37.28 15.27
N ASN A 121 -10.09 -37.66 14.51
CA ASN A 121 -8.67 -37.39 14.77
C ASN A 121 -8.09 -36.24 13.93
N ILE A 122 -8.92 -35.53 13.15
CA ILE A 122 -8.51 -34.37 12.36
C ILE A 122 -9.26 -33.13 12.86
N GLU A 123 -8.51 -32.08 13.16
CA GLU A 123 -9.05 -30.78 13.56
C GLU A 123 -8.71 -29.75 12.48
N MET A 124 -9.69 -28.93 12.11
CA MET A 124 -9.55 -27.88 11.10
C MET A 124 -9.67 -26.53 11.78
N ASN A 125 -8.62 -25.71 11.68
CA ASN A 125 -8.54 -24.39 12.28
C ASN A 125 -8.15 -23.34 11.24
N VAL A 126 -8.73 -22.14 11.34
CA VAL A 126 -8.31 -20.98 10.55
C VAL A 126 -7.12 -20.34 11.23
N LEU A 127 -5.94 -20.55 10.66
CA LEU A 127 -4.69 -20.14 11.30
C LEU A 127 -4.30 -18.69 10.96
N TYR A 128 -4.72 -18.17 9.80
CA TYR A 128 -4.50 -16.78 9.39
C TYR A 128 -5.64 -16.34 8.46
N ASP A 129 -6.20 -15.16 8.75
CA ASP A 129 -7.21 -14.50 7.93
C ASP A 129 -6.85 -13.01 7.76
N SER A 130 -6.47 -12.64 6.53
CA SER A 130 -6.10 -11.25 6.21
C SER A 130 -7.30 -10.29 6.26
N THR A 131 -8.53 -10.79 6.21
CA THR A 131 -9.75 -9.97 6.21
C THR A 131 -10.09 -9.42 7.59
N VAL A 132 -9.56 -10.02 8.66
CA VAL A 132 -9.72 -9.51 10.03
C VAL A 132 -9.16 -8.09 10.15
N ALA A 133 -7.94 -7.87 9.64
CA ALA A 133 -7.32 -6.55 9.62
C ALA A 133 -8.11 -5.55 8.76
N ILE A 134 -8.60 -5.99 7.60
CA ILE A 134 -9.41 -5.14 6.70
C ILE A 134 -10.72 -4.72 7.38
N ASN A 135 -11.44 -5.67 7.99
CA ASN A 135 -12.72 -5.42 8.63
C ASN A 135 -12.58 -4.54 9.88
N GLU A 136 -11.54 -4.76 10.69
CA GLU A 136 -11.22 -3.91 11.83
C GLU A 136 -10.86 -2.49 11.39
N SER A 137 -10.04 -2.34 10.34
CA SER A 137 -9.74 -1.03 9.76
C SER A 137 -11.02 -0.31 9.31
N ILE A 138 -11.93 -0.99 8.59
CA ILE A 138 -13.21 -0.39 8.16
C ILE A 138 -14.03 0.04 9.38
N HIS A 139 -14.16 -0.81 10.39
CA HIS A 139 -14.91 -0.51 11.60
C HIS A 139 -14.36 0.73 12.33
N GLU A 140 -13.03 0.78 12.53
CA GLU A 140 -12.38 1.92 13.16
C GLU A 140 -12.48 3.18 12.29
N VAL A 141 -12.46 3.11 10.95
CA VAL A 141 -12.71 4.30 10.12
C VAL A 141 -14.14 4.81 10.29
N ILE A 142 -15.15 3.93 10.28
CA ILE A 142 -16.55 4.33 10.47
C ILE A 142 -16.75 5.00 11.84
N LYS A 143 -16.18 4.42 12.89
CA LYS A 143 -16.15 5.03 14.23
C LYS A 143 -15.49 6.41 14.21
N THR A 144 -14.34 6.53 13.55
CA THR A 144 -13.63 7.80 13.36
C THR A 144 -14.49 8.84 12.63
N ILE A 145 -15.27 8.47 11.61
CA ILE A 145 -16.21 9.36 10.90
C ILE A 145 -17.25 9.93 11.87
N VAL A 146 -17.85 9.07 12.70
CA VAL A 146 -18.88 9.47 13.67
C VAL A 146 -18.28 10.40 14.74
N GLU A 147 -17.12 10.05 15.29
CA GLU A 147 -16.42 10.86 16.28
C GLU A 147 -16.02 12.22 15.71
N ALA A 148 -15.45 12.25 14.50
CA ALA A 148 -15.08 13.48 13.81
C ALA A 148 -16.30 14.37 13.56
N ALA A 149 -17.43 13.81 13.08
CA ALA A 149 -18.66 14.56 12.85
C ALA A 149 -19.22 15.17 14.14
N LEU A 150 -19.22 14.42 15.25
CA LEU A 150 -19.66 14.91 16.55
C LEU A 150 -18.74 16.01 17.09
N ILE A 151 -17.42 15.84 17.00
CA ILE A 151 -16.46 16.85 17.45
C ILE A 151 -16.58 18.13 16.63
N VAL A 152 -16.69 18.02 15.30
CA VAL A 152 -16.92 19.16 14.41
C VAL A 152 -18.20 19.89 14.81
N LEU A 153 -19.28 19.16 15.07
CA LEU A 153 -20.55 19.73 15.50
C LEU A 153 -20.43 20.49 16.84
N VAL A 154 -19.69 19.93 17.80
CA VAL A 154 -19.42 20.59 19.08
C VAL A 154 -18.64 21.87 18.87
N VAL A 155 -17.56 21.85 18.07
CA VAL A 155 -16.76 23.05 17.80
C VAL A 155 -17.58 24.12 17.10
N ILE A 156 -18.39 23.77 16.10
CA ILE A 156 -19.28 24.71 15.42
C ILE A 156 -20.27 25.34 16.43
N THR A 157 -20.83 24.53 17.33
CA THR A 157 -21.73 25.02 18.40
C THR A 157 -21.03 26.01 19.31
N LEU A 158 -19.75 25.78 19.65
CA LEU A 158 -18.96 26.69 20.49
C LEU A 158 -18.69 28.03 19.81
N PHE A 159 -18.57 28.08 18.48
CA PHE A 159 -18.34 29.32 17.73
C PHE A 159 -19.63 30.08 17.39
N LEU A 160 -20.70 29.37 17.00
CA LEU A 160 -21.98 30.01 16.64
C LEU A 160 -22.78 30.49 17.86
N GLY A 161 -22.68 29.81 19.00
CA GLY A 161 -23.45 30.16 20.20
C GLY A 161 -24.95 29.84 20.12
N SER A 162 -25.48 29.48 18.94
CA SER A 162 -26.89 29.23 18.66
C SER A 162 -27.17 27.79 18.23
N LEU A 163 -27.99 27.08 19.01
CA LEU A 163 -28.41 25.70 18.70
C LEU A 163 -29.21 25.60 17.39
N ARG A 164 -29.88 26.67 16.97
CA ARG A 164 -30.63 26.68 15.71
C ARG A 164 -29.73 26.81 14.49
N ALA A 165 -28.69 27.65 14.60
CA ALA A 165 -27.70 27.81 13.54
C ALA A 165 -26.93 26.50 13.29
N VAL A 166 -26.69 25.72 14.35
CA VAL A 166 -26.04 24.41 14.31
C VAL A 166 -26.82 23.35 13.52
N LEU A 167 -28.15 23.46 13.43
CA LEU A 167 -28.97 22.51 12.63
C LEU A 167 -28.62 22.53 11.14
N ILE A 168 -28.04 23.62 10.64
CA ILE A 168 -27.65 23.74 9.23
C ILE A 168 -26.49 22.77 8.94
N PRO A 169 -25.33 22.86 9.61
CA PRO A 169 -24.27 21.83 9.55
C PRO A 169 -24.75 20.40 9.80
N ILE A 170 -25.68 20.17 10.72
CA ILE A 170 -26.23 18.83 11.00
C ILE A 170 -26.88 18.20 9.75
N VAL A 171 -27.49 19.01 8.89
CA VAL A 171 -28.15 18.54 7.67
C VAL A 171 -27.19 18.55 6.47
N THR A 172 -26.31 19.54 6.38
CA THR A 172 -25.41 19.67 5.23
C THR A 172 -24.30 18.61 5.21
N ILE A 173 -23.77 18.20 6.38
CA ILE A 173 -22.73 17.15 6.44
C ILE A 173 -23.23 15.82 5.84
N PRO A 174 -24.35 15.22 6.34
CA PRO A 174 -24.79 13.94 5.80
C PRO A 174 -25.22 14.03 4.35
N LEU A 175 -25.85 15.14 3.94
CA LEU A 175 -26.29 15.32 2.56
C LEU A 175 -25.10 15.34 1.59
N SER A 176 -24.01 16.02 1.95
CA SER A 176 -22.80 16.05 1.13
C SER A 176 -22.08 14.71 1.09
N LEU A 177 -22.02 13.98 2.21
CA LEU A 177 -21.44 12.63 2.27
C LEU A 177 -22.25 11.61 1.45
N ILE A 178 -23.59 11.69 1.49
CA ILE A 178 -24.46 10.85 0.66
C ILE A 178 -24.33 11.25 -0.82
N GLY A 179 -24.22 12.56 -1.09
CA GLY A 179 -24.03 13.07 -2.45
C GLY A 179 -22.75 12.57 -3.09
N VAL A 180 -21.62 12.60 -2.38
CA VAL A 180 -20.37 12.04 -2.90
C VAL A 180 -20.44 10.52 -3.05
N ALA A 181 -21.10 9.80 -2.14
CA ALA A 181 -21.30 8.35 -2.28
C ALA A 181 -22.02 7.99 -3.59
N MET A 182 -23.01 8.80 -3.99
CA MET A 182 -23.67 8.64 -5.29
C MET A 182 -22.72 8.94 -6.46
N VAL A 183 -21.90 10.00 -6.37
CA VAL A 183 -20.90 10.33 -7.40
C VAL A 183 -19.89 9.19 -7.55
N MET A 184 -19.38 8.65 -6.45
CA MET A 184 -18.48 7.50 -6.44
C MET A 184 -19.11 6.29 -7.12
N GLN A 185 -20.38 5.98 -6.80
CA GLN A 185 -21.10 4.87 -7.42
C GLN A 185 -21.28 5.08 -8.93
N MET A 186 -21.58 6.31 -9.38
CA MET A 186 -21.67 6.64 -10.80
C MET A 186 -20.33 6.49 -11.54
N MET A 187 -19.22 6.71 -10.85
CA MET A 187 -17.86 6.55 -11.38
C MET A 187 -17.34 5.09 -11.30
N GLY A 188 -18.11 4.19 -10.70
CA GLY A 188 -17.74 2.78 -10.53
C GLY A 188 -16.66 2.56 -9.46
N PHE A 189 -16.49 3.49 -8.52
CA PHE A 189 -15.53 3.35 -7.42
C PHE A 189 -16.04 2.43 -6.32
N SER A 190 -15.09 1.86 -5.58
CA SER A 190 -15.37 0.92 -4.51
C SER A 190 -15.34 1.60 -3.13
N TRP A 191 -15.99 0.95 -2.16
CA TRP A 191 -15.81 1.27 -0.74
C TRP A 191 -14.55 0.58 -0.25
N ASN A 192 -13.52 1.35 0.07
CA ASN A 192 -12.25 0.87 0.58
C ASN A 192 -11.66 1.87 1.58
N LEU A 193 -10.51 1.53 2.17
CA LEU A 193 -9.87 2.36 3.17
C LEU A 193 -9.51 3.76 2.67
N MET A 194 -9.14 3.91 1.41
CA MET A 194 -8.77 5.20 0.83
C MET A 194 -10.00 6.09 0.64
N THR A 195 -11.11 5.54 0.13
CA THR A 195 -12.35 6.31 -0.04
C THR A 195 -12.99 6.67 1.30
N LEU A 196 -12.98 5.75 2.27
CA LEU A 196 -13.42 6.02 3.65
C LEU A 196 -12.56 7.09 4.33
N LEU A 197 -11.23 7.04 4.17
CA LEU A 197 -10.32 8.07 4.68
C LEU A 197 -10.63 9.44 4.04
N ALA A 198 -10.85 9.50 2.72
CA ALA A 198 -11.25 10.72 2.05
C ALA A 198 -12.56 11.31 2.62
N MET A 199 -13.53 10.46 2.97
CA MET A 199 -14.77 10.91 3.63
C MET A 199 -14.55 11.45 5.04
N VAL A 200 -13.63 10.87 5.82
CA VAL A 200 -13.26 11.43 7.13
C VAL A 200 -12.72 12.85 6.96
N LEU A 201 -11.77 13.06 6.04
CA LEU A 201 -11.24 14.39 5.74
C LEU A 201 -12.32 15.32 5.19
N ALA A 202 -13.23 14.80 4.39
CA ALA A 202 -14.32 15.56 3.80
C ALA A 202 -15.24 16.18 4.86
N ILE A 203 -15.43 15.59 6.05
CA ILE A 203 -16.30 16.16 7.08
C ILE A 203 -15.89 17.61 7.42
N GLY A 204 -14.60 17.83 7.68
CA GLY A 204 -14.10 19.17 8.00
C GLY A 204 -14.10 20.13 6.81
N LEU A 205 -13.94 19.61 5.59
CA LEU A 205 -13.97 20.40 4.35
C LEU A 205 -15.38 20.79 3.92
N VAL A 206 -16.34 19.89 4.09
CA VAL A 206 -17.73 20.03 3.66
C VAL A 206 -18.42 21.10 4.50
N VAL A 207 -18.20 21.12 5.82
CA VAL A 207 -18.86 22.12 6.67
C VAL A 207 -18.42 23.54 6.37
N ASP A 208 -17.21 23.70 5.87
CA ASP A 208 -16.52 24.98 5.79
C ASP A 208 -17.32 25.98 4.93
N ASP A 209 -17.71 25.62 3.70
CA ASP A 209 -18.48 26.52 2.82
C ASP A 209 -19.85 26.88 3.40
N ALA A 210 -20.54 25.89 3.99
CA ALA A 210 -21.83 26.11 4.63
C ALA A 210 -21.72 27.04 5.85
N ILE A 211 -20.65 26.92 6.64
CA ILE A 211 -20.35 27.79 7.78
C ILE A 211 -20.07 29.22 7.30
N VAL A 212 -19.27 29.40 6.25
CA VAL A 212 -18.93 30.74 5.74
C VAL A 212 -20.19 31.45 5.24
N VAL A 213 -21.09 30.75 4.55
CA VAL A 213 -22.39 31.30 4.12
C VAL A 213 -23.27 31.62 5.33
N LEU A 214 -23.39 30.69 6.28
CA LEU A 214 -24.18 30.86 7.50
C LEU A 214 -23.76 32.09 8.30
N GLU A 215 -22.47 32.24 8.60
CA GLU A 215 -21.95 33.37 9.39
C GLU A 215 -22.17 34.70 8.68
N ASN A 216 -22.07 34.74 7.34
CA ASN A 216 -22.30 35.98 6.59
C ASN A 216 -23.77 36.39 6.59
N VAL A 217 -24.68 35.41 6.52
CA VAL A 217 -26.13 35.65 6.66
C VAL A 217 -26.47 36.09 8.09
N ASP A 218 -25.90 35.43 9.10
CA ASP A 218 -26.11 35.80 10.51
C ASP A 218 -25.62 37.22 10.81
N ARG A 219 -24.47 37.63 10.25
CA ARG A 219 -23.96 39.01 10.34
C ARG A 219 -24.99 40.03 9.84
N HIS A 220 -25.58 39.81 8.66
CA HIS A 220 -26.57 40.72 8.09
C HIS A 220 -27.87 40.78 8.91
N ILE A 221 -28.31 39.65 9.48
CA ILE A 221 -29.46 39.63 10.39
C ILE A 221 -29.18 40.49 11.63
N LYS A 222 -27.96 40.42 12.17
CA LYS A 222 -27.52 41.22 13.33
C LYS A 222 -27.35 42.70 13.00
N GLU A 223 -27.04 43.05 11.75
CA GLU A 223 -27.01 44.42 11.25
C GLU A 223 -28.41 45.02 10.99
N GLY A 224 -29.48 44.22 11.15
CA GLY A 224 -30.87 44.67 11.13
C GLY A 224 -31.68 44.21 9.91
N GLU A 225 -31.10 43.40 9.01
CA GLU A 225 -31.83 42.87 7.86
C GLU A 225 -32.79 41.73 8.23
N SER A 226 -33.88 41.60 7.48
CA SER A 226 -34.79 40.46 7.66
C SER A 226 -34.12 39.14 7.23
N PRO A 227 -34.41 37.98 7.84
CA PRO A 227 -33.71 36.72 7.54
C PRO A 227 -33.72 36.30 6.07
N PHE A 228 -34.82 36.57 5.36
CA PHE A 228 -34.91 36.29 3.93
C PHE A 228 -34.02 37.20 3.08
N ARG A 229 -34.01 38.51 3.38
CA ARG A 229 -33.17 39.49 2.67
C ARG A 229 -31.69 39.30 3.00
N ALA A 230 -31.37 39.07 4.28
CA ALA A 230 -30.03 38.74 4.74
C ALA A 230 -29.48 37.48 4.05
N ALA A 231 -30.32 36.44 3.85
CA ALA A 231 -29.91 35.25 3.11
C ALA A 231 -29.51 35.55 1.66
N ILE A 232 -30.25 36.43 0.97
CA ILE A 232 -29.93 36.82 -0.41
C ILE A 232 -28.65 37.66 -0.47
N ILE A 233 -28.56 38.71 0.35
CA ILE A 233 -27.41 39.62 0.36
C ILE A 233 -26.16 38.88 0.79
N GLY A 234 -26.22 38.20 1.95
CA GLY A 234 -25.09 37.48 2.51
C GLY A 234 -24.57 36.36 1.59
N THR A 235 -25.45 35.69 0.85
CA THR A 235 -25.02 34.67 -0.13
C THR A 235 -24.39 35.30 -1.37
N ARG A 236 -24.91 36.44 -1.87
CA ARG A 236 -24.34 37.11 -3.05
C ARG A 236 -22.91 37.59 -2.83
N GLU A 237 -22.60 38.10 -1.64
CA GLU A 237 -21.24 38.51 -1.27
C GLU A 237 -20.26 37.32 -1.24
N ILE A 238 -20.75 36.11 -0.95
CA ILE A 238 -19.90 34.94 -0.70
C ILE A 238 -19.93 33.91 -1.84
N ALA A 239 -20.84 34.06 -2.79
CA ALA A 239 -21.01 33.13 -3.91
C ALA A 239 -19.71 32.95 -4.72
N ILE A 240 -19.07 34.06 -5.12
CA ILE A 240 -17.81 34.03 -5.87
C ILE A 240 -16.70 33.37 -5.04
N PRO A 241 -16.44 33.78 -3.78
CA PRO A 241 -15.50 33.08 -2.90
C PRO A 241 -15.77 31.57 -2.79
N VAL A 242 -17.01 31.13 -2.59
CA VAL A 242 -17.32 29.70 -2.40
C VAL A 242 -17.08 28.89 -3.66
N ILE A 243 -17.49 29.40 -4.82
CA ILE A 243 -17.23 28.74 -6.11
C ILE A 243 -15.73 28.62 -6.35
N ALA A 244 -14.99 29.70 -6.08
CA ALA A 244 -13.55 29.77 -6.21
C ALA A 244 -12.82 28.76 -5.31
N MET A 245 -13.18 28.71 -4.04
CA MET A 245 -12.62 27.77 -3.07
C MET A 245 -12.92 26.32 -3.50
N THR A 246 -14.15 26.04 -3.94
CA THR A 246 -14.56 24.73 -4.47
C THR A 246 -13.70 24.32 -5.68
N LEU A 247 -13.57 25.20 -6.68
CA LEU A 247 -12.80 24.93 -7.89
C LEU A 247 -11.30 24.77 -7.59
N THR A 248 -10.77 25.57 -6.67
CA THR A 248 -9.37 25.51 -6.27
C THR A 248 -9.05 24.19 -5.58
N LEU A 249 -9.89 23.73 -4.65
CA LEU A 249 -9.72 22.40 -4.04
C LEU A 249 -9.86 21.28 -5.08
N GLY A 250 -10.85 21.34 -5.97
CA GLY A 250 -10.97 20.38 -7.07
C GLY A 250 -9.70 20.34 -7.95
N ALA A 251 -9.12 21.50 -8.23
CA ALA A 251 -7.91 21.63 -9.02
C ALA A 251 -6.65 21.12 -8.32
N VAL A 252 -6.56 21.23 -6.98
CA VAL A 252 -5.50 20.63 -6.15
C VAL A 252 -5.46 19.10 -6.33
N TYR A 253 -6.64 18.46 -6.42
CA TYR A 253 -6.75 17.01 -6.53
C TYR A 253 -6.64 16.47 -7.96
N ALA A 254 -6.78 17.32 -8.98
CA ALA A 254 -6.73 16.90 -10.37
C ALA A 254 -5.40 16.23 -10.78
N PRO A 255 -4.21 16.77 -10.43
CA PRO A 255 -2.93 16.08 -10.70
C PRO A 255 -2.85 14.69 -10.08
N ILE A 256 -3.32 14.53 -8.84
CA ILE A 256 -3.30 13.24 -8.14
C ILE A 256 -4.20 12.24 -8.86
N ALA A 257 -5.39 12.66 -9.28
CA ALA A 257 -6.33 11.81 -10.00
C ALA A 257 -5.83 11.34 -11.38
N LEU A 258 -4.86 12.05 -11.97
CA LEU A 258 -4.24 11.75 -13.27
C LEU A 258 -2.92 10.99 -13.13
N MET A 259 -2.46 10.71 -11.91
CA MET A 259 -1.21 10.00 -11.68
C MET A 259 -1.35 8.52 -12.09
N GLY A 260 -0.32 8.00 -12.77
CA GLY A 260 -0.20 6.58 -13.09
C GLY A 260 0.48 5.77 -12.00
N GLY A 261 0.79 4.50 -12.28
CA GLY A 261 1.47 3.62 -11.33
C GLY A 261 0.56 3.11 -10.21
N ILE A 262 1.17 2.47 -9.21
CA ILE A 262 0.47 1.85 -8.09
C ILE A 262 -0.05 2.95 -7.16
N THR A 263 0.80 3.92 -6.80
CA THR A 263 0.35 5.07 -6.00
C THR A 263 -0.78 5.84 -6.70
N GLY A 264 -0.71 6.05 -8.02
CA GLY A 264 -1.79 6.69 -8.77
C GLY A 264 -3.12 5.94 -8.70
N SER A 265 -3.09 4.61 -8.84
CA SER A 265 -4.29 3.78 -8.72
C SER A 265 -4.92 3.83 -7.33
N LEU A 266 -4.11 3.87 -6.26
CA LEU A 266 -4.57 3.92 -4.87
C LEU A 266 -5.18 5.29 -4.52
N PHE A 267 -4.57 6.38 -4.97
CA PHE A 267 -4.98 7.74 -4.61
C PHE A 267 -5.96 8.38 -5.58
N LYS A 268 -6.18 7.81 -6.77
CA LYS A 268 -7.19 8.31 -7.71
C LYS A 268 -8.58 8.32 -7.07
N GLU A 269 -8.98 7.22 -6.43
CA GLU A 269 -10.28 7.15 -5.76
C GLU A 269 -10.34 8.09 -4.55
N PHE A 270 -9.25 8.22 -3.79
CA PHE A 270 -9.13 9.19 -2.69
C PHE A 270 -9.36 10.64 -3.18
N ALA A 271 -8.61 11.06 -4.20
CA ALA A 271 -8.60 12.42 -4.73
C ALA A 271 -9.96 12.80 -5.32
N LEU A 272 -10.57 11.90 -6.09
CA LEU A 272 -11.88 12.13 -6.72
C LEU A 272 -13.03 12.08 -5.71
N THR A 273 -12.94 11.25 -4.67
CA THR A 273 -13.89 11.27 -3.55
C THR A 273 -13.84 12.61 -2.83
N LEU A 274 -12.65 13.11 -2.53
CA LEU A 274 -12.51 14.37 -1.81
C LEU A 274 -12.93 15.58 -2.69
N ALA A 275 -12.51 15.62 -3.96
CA ALA A 275 -12.95 16.63 -4.92
C ALA A 275 -14.47 16.61 -5.13
N GLY A 276 -15.06 15.42 -5.27
CA GLY A 276 -16.50 15.22 -5.37
C GLY A 276 -17.24 15.69 -4.12
N SER A 277 -16.71 15.41 -2.92
CA SER A 277 -17.27 15.86 -1.64
C SER A 277 -17.32 17.38 -1.54
N VAL A 278 -16.23 18.06 -1.90
CA VAL A 278 -16.14 19.52 -1.88
C VAL A 278 -17.07 20.12 -2.93
N PHE A 279 -17.14 19.54 -4.13
CA PHE A 279 -18.04 19.99 -5.19
C PHE A 279 -19.52 19.90 -4.77
N VAL A 280 -19.94 18.76 -4.23
CA VAL A 280 -21.30 18.58 -3.70
C VAL A 280 -21.55 19.57 -2.56
N SER A 281 -20.56 19.77 -1.67
CA SER A 281 -20.69 20.73 -0.58
C SER A 281 -20.89 22.16 -1.07
N GLY A 282 -20.14 22.60 -2.08
CA GLY A 282 -20.32 23.94 -2.67
C GLY A 282 -21.74 24.15 -3.21
N ILE A 283 -22.32 23.13 -3.84
CA ILE A 283 -23.73 23.17 -4.28
C ILE A 283 -24.67 23.31 -3.08
N VAL A 284 -24.48 22.50 -2.04
CA VAL A 284 -25.30 22.54 -0.81
C VAL A 284 -25.14 23.87 -0.05
N ALA A 285 -23.94 24.44 -0.05
CA ALA A 285 -23.61 25.72 0.58
C ALA A 285 -24.29 26.90 -0.12
N LEU A 286 -24.45 26.87 -1.45
CA LEU A 286 -25.07 27.96 -2.22
C LEU A 286 -26.58 27.80 -2.44
N THR A 287 -27.14 26.61 -2.17
CA THR A 287 -28.56 26.34 -2.40
C THR A 287 -29.32 26.10 -1.09
N LEU A 288 -28.98 25.04 -0.37
CA LEU A 288 -29.70 24.60 0.82
C LEU A 288 -29.39 25.49 2.03
N SER A 289 -28.12 25.86 2.23
CA SER A 289 -27.70 26.63 3.41
C SER A 289 -28.40 27.99 3.51
N PRO A 290 -28.46 28.82 2.45
CA PRO A 290 -29.18 30.11 2.48
C PRO A 290 -30.68 29.93 2.71
N MET A 291 -31.27 28.89 2.11
CA MET A 291 -32.69 28.56 2.27
C MET A 291 -32.99 28.24 3.74
N MET A 292 -32.19 27.37 4.35
CA MET A 292 -32.33 27.03 5.77
C MET A 292 -32.08 28.24 6.67
N CYS A 293 -31.04 29.05 6.41
CA CYS A 293 -30.80 30.31 7.15
C CYS A 293 -32.04 31.21 7.15
N SER A 294 -32.67 31.41 6.00
CA SER A 294 -33.84 32.28 5.84
C SER A 294 -35.07 31.83 6.65
N LYS A 295 -35.17 30.54 6.98
CA LYS A 295 -36.30 29.94 7.70
C LYS A 295 -36.02 29.68 9.17
N MET A 296 -34.76 29.38 9.51
CA MET A 296 -34.38 28.90 10.84
C MET A 296 -33.81 30.01 11.73
N LEU A 297 -33.16 31.01 11.15
CA LEU A 297 -32.65 32.18 11.89
C LEU A 297 -33.78 33.19 12.11
N LYS A 298 -33.84 33.78 13.30
CA LYS A 298 -34.84 34.80 13.67
C LYS A 298 -34.18 36.16 13.85
N ALA A 299 -34.84 37.20 13.35
CA ALA A 299 -34.48 38.58 13.68
C ALA A 299 -34.89 38.93 15.12
N ASN A 300 -34.05 39.68 15.83
CA ASN A 300 -34.32 40.23 17.17
C ASN A 300 -34.51 39.19 18.30
N GLU A 301 -33.92 37.99 18.20
CA GLU A 301 -33.89 37.05 19.32
C GLU A 301 -32.87 37.56 20.37
N ALA A 302 -33.29 37.70 21.63
CA ALA A 302 -32.38 38.09 22.69
C ALA A 302 -31.32 36.99 22.84
N PRO A 303 -30.02 37.31 22.66
CA PRO A 303 -28.98 36.29 22.61
C PRO A 303 -28.90 35.57 23.95
N ASN A 304 -28.75 34.25 23.89
CA ASN A 304 -28.71 33.44 25.10
C ASN A 304 -27.44 33.77 25.93
N LYS A 305 -27.41 33.46 27.24
CA LYS A 305 -26.24 33.75 28.10
C LYS A 305 -24.95 33.15 27.56
N PHE A 306 -25.04 31.98 26.93
CA PHE A 306 -23.93 31.31 26.25
C PHE A 306 -23.46 32.09 25.01
N GLU A 307 -24.40 32.43 24.13
CA GLU A 307 -24.17 33.21 22.90
C GLU A 307 -23.53 34.57 23.20
N LEU A 308 -24.02 35.29 24.21
CA LEU A 308 -23.43 36.55 24.67
C LEU A 308 -21.97 36.38 25.13
N LYS A 309 -21.66 35.30 25.85
CA LYS A 309 -20.30 35.01 26.32
C LYS A 309 -19.36 34.68 25.17
N VAL A 310 -19.83 33.87 24.21
CA VAL A 310 -19.08 33.53 23.00
C VAL A 310 -18.80 34.78 22.18
N HIS A 311 -19.80 35.62 21.93
CA HIS A 311 -19.62 36.89 21.22
C HIS A 311 -18.62 37.81 21.92
N HIS A 312 -18.74 38.03 23.23
CA HIS A 312 -17.79 38.85 23.97
C HIS A 312 -16.35 38.32 23.88
N LEU A 313 -16.16 36.99 23.89
CA LEU A 313 -14.85 36.38 23.74
C LEU A 313 -14.30 36.63 22.33
N LEU A 314 -15.10 36.34 21.31
CA LEU A 314 -14.70 36.48 19.91
C LEU A 314 -14.45 37.96 19.54
N ASP A 315 -15.28 38.89 20.00
CA ASP A 315 -15.09 40.32 19.75
C ASP A 315 -13.83 40.85 20.44
N ARG A 316 -13.54 40.36 21.65
CA ARG A 316 -12.27 40.63 22.34
C ARG A 316 -11.08 40.07 21.59
N MET A 317 -11.21 38.88 21.00
CA MET A 317 -10.18 38.30 20.13
C MET A 317 -9.98 39.15 18.87
N THR A 318 -11.06 39.57 18.19
CA THR A 318 -10.99 40.45 17.01
C THR A 318 -10.33 41.78 17.34
N ALA A 319 -10.71 42.44 18.43
CA ALA A 319 -10.11 43.71 18.84
C ALA A 319 -8.64 43.57 19.28
N ARG A 320 -8.24 42.40 19.78
CA ARG A 320 -6.82 42.10 20.09
C ARG A 320 -6.03 41.81 18.82
N TYR A 321 -6.58 41.01 17.92
CA TYR A 321 -6.00 40.72 16.62
C TYR A 321 -5.80 41.99 15.80
N GLU A 322 -6.79 42.88 15.73
CA GLU A 322 -6.68 44.17 15.02
C GLU A 322 -5.52 45.02 15.54
N ARG A 323 -5.35 45.10 16.86
CA ARG A 323 -4.21 45.79 17.49
C ARG A 323 -2.88 45.12 17.15
N MET A 324 -2.81 43.79 17.21
CA MET A 324 -1.60 43.03 16.85
C MET A 324 -1.26 43.21 15.36
N LEU A 325 -2.25 43.10 14.47
CA LEU A 325 -2.08 43.28 13.04
C LEU A 325 -1.60 44.69 12.72
N THR A 326 -2.14 45.72 13.38
CA THR A 326 -1.68 47.10 13.19
C THR A 326 -0.22 47.28 13.60
N ALA A 327 0.21 46.66 14.71
CA ALA A 327 1.62 46.66 15.13
C ALA A 327 2.52 45.92 14.12
N VAL A 328 2.07 44.77 13.60
CA VAL A 328 2.76 44.00 12.56
C VAL A 328 2.88 44.81 11.27
N MET A 329 1.83 45.52 10.87
CA MET A 329 1.78 46.40 9.69
C MET A 329 2.63 47.67 9.85
N ALA A 330 2.94 48.09 11.08
CA ALA A 330 3.92 49.15 11.34
C ALA A 330 5.37 48.66 11.11
N HIS A 331 5.65 47.37 11.33
CA HIS A 331 6.97 46.76 11.23
C HIS A 331 7.11 45.74 10.08
N ARG A 332 6.48 46.04 8.93
CA ARG A 332 6.44 45.17 7.75
C ARG A 332 7.80 44.57 7.30
N PRO A 333 8.92 45.31 7.28
CA PRO A 333 10.21 44.74 6.85
C PRO A 333 10.67 43.58 7.74
N VAL A 334 10.36 43.60 9.03
CA VAL A 334 10.72 42.53 9.97
C VAL A 334 9.95 41.25 9.65
N VAL A 335 8.67 41.39 9.31
CA VAL A 335 7.80 40.25 8.94
C VAL A 335 8.27 39.62 7.63
N ILE A 336 8.69 40.43 6.66
CA ILE A 336 9.26 39.94 5.39
C ILE A 336 10.58 39.22 5.64
N ALA A 337 11.46 39.78 6.47
CA ALA A 337 12.73 39.14 6.83
C ALA A 337 12.49 37.80 7.54
N PHE A 338 11.53 37.75 8.46
CA PHE A 338 11.12 36.52 9.13
C PHE A 338 10.53 35.49 8.14
N ALA A 339 9.63 35.90 7.25
CA ALA A 339 9.07 35.02 6.23
C ALA A 339 10.15 34.46 5.30
N PHE A 340 11.15 35.28 4.94
CA PHE A 340 12.30 34.83 4.16
C PHE A 340 13.17 33.81 4.91
N ILE A 341 13.41 34.01 6.21
CA ILE A 341 14.14 33.03 7.04
C ILE A 341 13.38 31.70 7.11
N VAL A 342 12.06 31.75 7.32
CA VAL A 342 11.22 30.53 7.33
C VAL A 342 11.30 29.83 5.98
N PHE A 343 11.17 30.57 4.88
CA PHE A 343 11.30 30.01 3.53
C PHE A 343 12.69 29.39 3.29
N ALA A 344 13.76 30.06 3.72
CA ALA A 344 15.13 29.56 3.62
C ALA A 344 15.41 28.34 4.51
N SER A 345 14.61 28.11 5.56
CA SER A 345 14.72 26.94 6.44
C SER A 345 14.13 25.66 5.85
N LEU A 346 13.25 25.75 4.85
CA LEU A 346 12.56 24.60 4.25
C LEU A 346 13.52 23.50 3.76
N PRO A 347 14.58 23.79 2.97
CA PRO A 347 15.50 22.75 2.50
C PRO A 347 16.24 22.05 3.64
N MET A 348 16.45 22.73 4.77
CA MET A 348 17.08 22.15 5.95
C MET A 348 16.11 21.19 6.65
N LEU A 349 14.85 21.57 6.81
CA LEU A 349 13.82 20.73 7.43
C LEU A 349 13.62 19.43 6.65
N PHE A 350 13.59 19.48 5.32
CA PHE A 350 13.49 18.28 4.49
C PHE A 350 14.60 17.26 4.72
N LYS A 351 15.82 17.70 5.09
CA LYS A 351 16.94 16.78 5.36
C LYS A 351 16.81 16.00 6.67
N PHE A 352 16.00 16.48 7.61
CA PHE A 352 15.82 15.84 8.90
C PHE A 352 14.62 14.88 8.94
N ILE A 353 13.84 14.80 7.85
CA ILE A 353 12.63 13.98 7.80
C ILE A 353 12.98 12.62 7.19
N PRO A 354 12.81 11.51 7.93
CA PRO A 354 12.99 10.18 7.37
C PRO A 354 11.96 9.91 6.26
N SER A 355 12.37 9.26 5.18
CA SER A 355 11.52 9.01 4.01
C SER A 355 11.27 7.52 3.79
N GLU A 356 10.01 7.15 3.57
CA GLU A 356 9.56 5.79 3.30
C GLU A 356 8.37 5.79 2.35
N LEU A 357 7.99 4.62 1.81
CA LEU A 357 6.87 4.55 0.87
C LEU A 357 5.54 4.72 1.60
N ALA A 358 5.31 3.91 2.63
CA ALA A 358 4.13 3.94 3.50
C ALA A 358 4.57 3.69 4.95
N PRO A 359 3.83 4.22 5.95
CA PRO A 359 4.14 4.00 7.35
C PRO A 359 3.92 2.54 7.73
N SER A 360 4.82 2.01 8.56
CA SER A 360 4.70 0.65 9.07
C SER A 360 3.43 0.47 9.90
N GLU A 361 2.61 -0.51 9.55
CA GLU A 361 1.34 -0.81 10.21
C GLU A 361 1.40 -2.11 11.01
N ASP A 362 0.62 -2.12 12.08
CA ASP A 362 0.33 -3.34 12.80
C ASP A 362 -0.80 -4.08 12.08
N LYS A 363 -0.44 -5.12 11.33
CA LYS A 363 -1.35 -6.00 10.59
C LYS A 363 -1.75 -7.25 11.39
N GLY A 364 -1.34 -7.34 12.66
CA GLY A 364 -1.61 -8.48 13.52
C GLY A 364 -0.87 -9.76 13.11
N VAL A 365 0.26 -9.65 12.41
CA VAL A 365 1.01 -10.80 11.91
C VAL A 365 2.51 -10.51 11.84
N ILE A 366 3.31 -11.48 12.27
CA ILE A 366 4.77 -11.44 12.21
C ILE A 366 5.24 -12.52 11.25
N MET A 367 6.12 -12.15 10.32
CA MET A 367 6.74 -13.07 9.38
C MET A 367 8.13 -13.44 9.86
N LEU A 368 8.53 -14.68 9.58
CA LEU A 368 9.89 -15.14 9.81
C LEU A 368 10.45 -15.74 8.53
N MET A 369 11.71 -15.44 8.25
CA MET A 369 12.48 -16.11 7.20
C MET A 369 13.68 -16.78 7.85
N GLY A 370 13.81 -18.08 7.61
CA GLY A 370 14.96 -18.88 8.03
C GLY A 370 15.74 -19.34 6.80
N THR A 371 17.05 -19.13 6.78
CA THR A 371 17.94 -19.65 5.74
C THR A 371 18.92 -20.61 6.38
N GLY A 372 18.86 -21.89 5.98
CA GLY A 372 19.82 -22.91 6.36
C GLY A 372 20.98 -23.02 5.36
N PRO A 373 22.01 -23.80 5.69
CA PRO A 373 23.10 -24.12 4.76
C PRO A 373 22.60 -24.65 3.42
N SER A 374 23.32 -24.39 2.33
CA SER A 374 22.87 -24.77 0.98
C SER A 374 22.76 -26.29 0.74
N ASN A 375 23.36 -27.12 1.59
CA ASN A 375 23.22 -28.58 1.57
C ASN A 375 22.25 -29.13 2.64
N ALA A 376 21.55 -28.26 3.37
CA ALA A 376 20.55 -28.67 4.34
C ALA A 376 19.33 -29.30 3.66
N ASN A 377 18.78 -30.35 4.28
CA ASN A 377 17.55 -31.01 3.83
C ASN A 377 16.36 -30.61 4.73
N LEU A 378 15.16 -31.05 4.37
CA LEU A 378 13.95 -30.71 5.12
C LEU A 378 13.96 -31.21 6.57
N ASP A 379 14.58 -32.35 6.88
CA ASP A 379 14.68 -32.82 8.27
C ASP A 379 15.52 -31.87 9.12
N TYR A 380 16.63 -31.37 8.57
CA TYR A 380 17.47 -30.37 9.22
C TYR A 380 16.68 -29.10 9.51
N LEU A 381 15.98 -28.58 8.49
CA LEU A 381 15.17 -27.37 8.64
C LEU A 381 14.02 -27.57 9.62
N ALA A 382 13.31 -28.71 9.55
CA ALA A 382 12.15 -28.98 10.39
C ALA A 382 12.52 -29.04 11.87
N ASN A 383 13.62 -29.73 12.20
CA ASN A 383 14.10 -29.81 13.58
C ASN A 383 14.41 -28.42 14.16
N THR A 384 15.08 -27.55 13.39
CA THR A 384 15.39 -26.17 13.83
C THR A 384 14.14 -25.29 13.89
N MET A 385 13.24 -25.44 12.93
CA MET A 385 12.02 -24.64 12.86
C MET A 385 10.94 -25.04 13.87
N ASP A 386 10.97 -26.27 14.38
CA ASP A 386 10.11 -26.67 15.50
C ASP A 386 10.48 -25.93 16.79
N ASP A 387 11.77 -25.65 17.01
CA ASP A 387 12.23 -24.78 18.10
C ASP A 387 11.76 -23.33 17.90
N VAL A 388 11.81 -22.81 16.67
CA VAL A 388 11.23 -21.51 16.31
C VAL A 388 9.73 -21.49 16.57
N ASN A 389 9.00 -22.52 16.16
CA ASN A 389 7.55 -22.63 16.35
C ASN A 389 7.19 -22.58 17.84
N LYS A 390 7.99 -23.23 18.69
CA LYS A 390 7.84 -23.17 20.14
C LYS A 390 8.08 -21.77 20.69
N ILE A 391 9.15 -21.09 20.29
CA ILE A 391 9.44 -19.70 20.70
C ILE A 391 8.28 -18.77 20.35
N LEU A 392 7.68 -18.94 19.16
CA LEU A 392 6.52 -18.16 18.71
C LEU A 392 5.27 -18.49 19.52
N SER A 393 5.00 -19.78 19.75
CA SER A 393 3.83 -20.26 20.50
C SER A 393 3.87 -19.89 21.99
N ASP A 394 5.07 -19.70 22.55
CA ASP A 394 5.27 -19.30 23.95
C ASP A 394 4.98 -17.79 24.17
N GLN A 395 4.78 -17.00 23.11
CA GLN A 395 4.45 -15.57 23.24
C GLN A 395 2.95 -15.36 23.54
N PRO A 396 2.59 -14.60 24.58
CA PRO A 396 1.18 -14.42 24.97
C PRO A 396 0.35 -13.66 23.94
N GLU A 397 0.98 -12.83 23.10
CA GLU A 397 0.33 -12.04 22.06
C GLU A 397 0.14 -12.83 20.74
N VAL A 398 0.74 -14.03 20.61
CA VAL A 398 0.62 -14.88 19.42
C VAL A 398 -0.53 -15.86 19.60
N GLN A 399 -1.49 -15.83 18.68
CA GLN A 399 -2.64 -16.73 18.67
C GLN A 399 -2.32 -18.06 17.97
N PHE A 400 -1.63 -17.99 16.83
CA PHE A 400 -1.24 -19.14 16.03
C PHE A 400 0.17 -18.96 15.49
N ALA A 401 1.00 -20.00 15.60
CA ALA A 401 2.33 -20.06 15.02
C ALA A 401 2.39 -21.17 13.97
N GLN A 402 2.78 -20.81 12.76
CA GLN A 402 2.95 -21.71 11.63
C GLN A 402 4.37 -21.63 11.12
N VAL A 403 4.92 -22.76 10.73
CA VAL A 403 6.21 -22.82 10.07
C VAL A 403 6.17 -23.78 8.89
N PHE A 404 6.76 -23.34 7.78
CA PHE A 404 6.90 -24.07 6.53
C PHE A 404 8.38 -24.26 6.25
N THR A 405 8.84 -25.49 6.08
CA THR A 405 10.22 -25.78 5.66
C THR A 405 10.25 -26.18 4.19
N GLY A 406 11.27 -25.76 3.45
CA GLY A 406 11.35 -25.94 2.00
C GLY A 406 10.63 -24.86 1.20
N VAL A 407 10.29 -23.72 1.84
CA VAL A 407 9.56 -22.60 1.24
C VAL A 407 10.31 -21.29 1.52
N PRO A 408 10.57 -20.44 0.51
CA PRO A 408 10.28 -20.64 -0.92
C PRO A 408 11.27 -21.58 -1.61
N ASN A 409 12.43 -21.83 -1.01
CA ASN A 409 13.47 -22.73 -1.53
C ASN A 409 13.73 -23.91 -0.58
N SER A 410 14.35 -24.97 -1.09
CA SER A 410 14.58 -26.22 -0.36
C SER A 410 15.44 -26.10 0.92
N ASN A 411 16.29 -25.07 1.02
CA ASN A 411 17.12 -24.78 2.20
C ASN A 411 16.56 -23.64 3.08
N GLN A 412 15.38 -23.12 2.73
CA GLN A 412 14.73 -22.02 3.42
C GLN A 412 13.50 -22.50 4.16
N ALA A 413 13.12 -21.72 5.16
CA ALA A 413 11.91 -21.92 5.90
C ALA A 413 11.21 -20.59 6.15
N PHE A 414 9.90 -20.65 6.22
CA PHE A 414 9.04 -19.49 6.35
C PHE A 414 8.12 -19.66 7.55
N GLY A 415 8.10 -18.69 8.45
CA GLY A 415 7.22 -18.68 9.63
C GLY A 415 6.15 -17.60 9.53
N ILE A 416 4.95 -17.91 10.01
CA ILE A 416 3.85 -16.96 10.16
C ILE A 416 3.34 -17.06 11.59
N ALA A 417 3.42 -15.97 12.35
CA ALA A 417 2.82 -15.85 13.66
C ALA A 417 1.68 -14.84 13.62
N SER A 418 0.44 -15.35 13.66
CA SER A 418 -0.76 -14.52 13.74
C SER A 418 -1.01 -14.12 15.19
N MET A 419 -1.22 -12.83 15.41
CA MET A 419 -1.37 -12.24 16.74
C MET A 419 -2.83 -12.20 17.17
N VAL A 420 -3.06 -12.11 18.47
CA VAL A 420 -4.39 -11.83 19.02
C VAL A 420 -4.87 -10.43 18.56
N PRO A 421 -6.20 -10.20 18.49
CA PRO A 421 -6.76 -8.90 18.12
C PRO A 421 -6.20 -7.74 18.95
N TRP A 422 -6.11 -6.54 18.37
CA TRP A 422 -5.53 -5.35 19.02
C TRP A 422 -6.14 -5.02 20.40
N SER A 423 -7.42 -5.34 20.62
CA SER A 423 -8.10 -5.12 21.91
C SER A 423 -7.67 -6.07 23.04
N GLN A 424 -6.97 -7.16 22.71
CA GLN A 424 -6.56 -8.21 23.65
C GLN A 424 -5.06 -8.17 23.97
N ARG A 425 -4.31 -7.20 23.43
CA ARG A 425 -2.86 -7.06 23.65
C ARG A 425 -2.47 -5.61 23.88
N GLU A 426 -1.49 -5.41 24.76
CA GLU A 426 -0.88 -4.10 24.99
C GLU A 426 0.35 -3.87 24.12
N ALA A 427 1.10 -4.94 23.80
CA ALA A 427 2.31 -4.83 22.98
C ALA A 427 1.98 -4.67 21.49
N SER A 428 2.64 -3.69 20.86
CA SER A 428 2.58 -3.51 19.41
C SER A 428 3.25 -4.65 18.66
N GLN A 429 2.84 -4.90 17.40
CA GLN A 429 3.50 -5.87 16.54
C GLN A 429 5.00 -5.59 16.44
N ALA A 430 5.42 -4.34 16.26
CA ALA A 430 6.83 -3.97 16.19
C ALA A 430 7.61 -4.37 17.47
N THR A 431 7.01 -4.19 18.64
CA THR A 431 7.62 -4.60 19.92
C THR A 431 7.79 -6.11 19.98
N VAL A 432 6.77 -6.88 19.59
CA VAL A 432 6.83 -8.35 19.60
C VAL A 432 7.79 -8.85 18.51
N THR A 433 7.81 -8.26 17.32
CA THR A 433 8.76 -8.60 16.25
C THR A 433 10.20 -8.40 16.69
N ASN A 434 10.53 -7.29 17.38
CA ASN A 434 11.87 -7.07 17.92
C ASN A 434 12.24 -8.07 19.01
N ARG A 435 11.29 -8.39 19.91
CA ARG A 435 11.48 -9.38 20.97
C ARG A 435 11.74 -10.77 20.37
N VAL A 436 10.88 -11.22 19.47
CA VAL A 436 11.02 -12.50 18.75
C VAL A 436 12.31 -12.50 17.93
N GLY A 437 12.62 -11.42 17.21
CA GLY A 437 13.85 -11.26 16.44
C GLY A 437 15.10 -11.50 17.29
N THR A 438 15.13 -10.97 18.51
CA THR A 438 16.23 -11.21 19.46
C THR A 438 16.29 -12.67 19.91
N LEU A 439 15.14 -13.31 20.16
CA LEU A 439 15.07 -14.71 20.60
C LEU A 439 15.50 -15.70 19.51
N VAL A 440 15.19 -15.41 18.24
CA VAL A 440 15.50 -16.31 17.12
C VAL A 440 16.91 -16.13 16.57
N GLN A 441 17.59 -15.02 16.90
CA GLN A 441 19.00 -14.78 16.50
C GLN A 441 19.97 -15.82 17.10
N ASP A 442 19.66 -16.37 18.26
CA ASP A 442 20.49 -17.35 18.96
C ASP A 442 20.25 -18.79 18.51
N ILE A 443 19.41 -19.02 17.51
CA ILE A 443 19.06 -20.37 17.06
C ILE A 443 20.22 -21.00 16.28
N PRO A 444 20.75 -22.15 16.74
CA PRO A 444 21.85 -22.81 16.05
C PRO A 444 21.38 -23.43 14.74
N GLY A 445 22.19 -23.28 13.70
CA GLY A 445 22.06 -24.01 12.43
C GLY A 445 21.31 -23.30 11.31
N MET A 446 20.48 -22.29 11.61
CA MET A 446 19.81 -21.47 10.60
C MET A 446 19.88 -19.99 10.94
N ALA A 447 20.05 -19.14 9.93
CA ALA A 447 19.89 -17.70 10.08
C ALA A 447 18.40 -17.37 10.02
N VAL A 448 17.77 -17.10 11.16
CA VAL A 448 16.34 -16.79 11.27
C VAL A 448 16.15 -15.32 11.61
N THR A 449 15.29 -14.64 10.86
CA THR A 449 14.95 -13.23 11.08
C THR A 449 13.44 -13.05 11.11
N ALA A 450 12.96 -12.23 12.05
CA ALA A 450 11.58 -11.77 12.11
C ALA A 450 11.43 -10.40 11.43
N PHE A 451 10.37 -10.22 10.65
CA PHE A 451 10.07 -8.97 9.95
C PHE A 451 8.55 -8.80 9.78
N GLN A 452 8.14 -7.60 9.36
CA GLN A 452 6.74 -7.26 9.13
C GLN A 452 6.35 -7.50 7.66
N MET A 453 5.07 -7.79 7.39
CA MET A 453 4.61 -7.85 6.00
C MET A 453 4.76 -6.50 5.31
N PRO A 454 5.06 -6.45 4.00
CA PRO A 454 5.10 -5.20 3.23
C PRO A 454 3.79 -4.41 3.36
N GLU A 455 3.88 -3.08 3.33
CA GLU A 455 2.73 -2.22 3.59
C GLU A 455 1.71 -2.21 2.46
N LEU A 456 2.20 -2.09 1.22
CA LEU A 456 1.36 -2.06 0.03
C LEU A 456 1.17 -3.47 -0.56
N PRO A 457 -0.07 -3.85 -0.91
CA PRO A 457 -0.31 -5.11 -1.60
C PRO A 457 0.34 -5.09 -2.99
N GLY A 458 0.96 -6.21 -3.38
CA GLY A 458 1.59 -6.35 -4.69
C GLY A 458 3.02 -5.82 -4.81
N ALA A 459 3.66 -5.41 -3.71
CA ALA A 459 5.05 -4.94 -3.66
C ALA A 459 6.13 -6.01 -3.95
N GLY A 460 5.82 -7.04 -4.75
CA GLY A 460 6.73 -8.15 -5.02
C GLY A 460 6.91 -9.09 -3.82
N SER A 461 7.30 -10.33 -4.10
CA SER A 461 7.71 -11.29 -3.05
C SER A 461 9.16 -11.04 -2.66
N GLY A 462 9.51 -11.25 -1.39
CA GLY A 462 10.89 -11.20 -0.89
C GLY A 462 11.11 -10.14 0.19
N LEU A 463 12.37 -9.79 0.42
CA LEU A 463 12.77 -8.84 1.46
C LEU A 463 12.40 -7.40 1.08
N PRO A 464 12.24 -6.47 2.05
CA PRO A 464 11.84 -5.08 1.78
C PRO A 464 12.77 -4.33 0.83
N ILE A 465 14.08 -4.56 0.95
CA ILE A 465 15.07 -4.03 0.03
C ILE A 465 15.64 -5.16 -0.82
N GLN A 466 15.57 -5.00 -2.13
CA GLN A 466 16.15 -5.92 -3.11
C GLN A 466 16.97 -5.09 -4.11
N PHE A 467 18.28 -5.05 -3.90
CA PHE A 467 19.22 -4.34 -4.76
C PHE A 467 19.75 -5.30 -5.83
N VAL A 468 19.32 -5.11 -7.07
CA VAL A 468 19.63 -6.01 -8.19
C VAL A 468 20.82 -5.47 -8.96
N ILE A 469 21.91 -6.23 -8.98
CA ILE A 469 23.09 -5.94 -9.80
C ILE A 469 22.94 -6.71 -11.12
N THR A 470 23.08 -6.03 -12.24
CA THR A 470 22.96 -6.62 -13.58
C THR A 470 24.23 -6.41 -14.41
N THR A 471 24.55 -7.40 -15.25
CA THR A 471 25.70 -7.32 -16.15
C THR A 471 25.51 -8.25 -17.36
N PRO A 472 26.07 -7.92 -18.54
CA PRO A 472 26.23 -8.88 -19.64
C PRO A 472 27.38 -9.87 -19.41
N SER A 473 28.17 -9.70 -18.35
CA SER A 473 29.31 -10.58 -18.01
C SER A 473 28.84 -11.91 -17.41
N ASN A 474 29.76 -12.86 -17.23
CA ASN A 474 29.47 -14.17 -16.64
C ASN A 474 29.11 -14.08 -15.13
N PHE A 475 28.52 -15.15 -14.61
CA PHE A 475 28.03 -15.23 -13.23
C PHE A 475 29.15 -15.24 -12.19
N GLU A 476 30.34 -15.74 -12.52
CA GLU A 476 31.48 -15.80 -11.61
C GLU A 476 32.00 -14.39 -11.27
N SER A 477 32.10 -13.53 -12.29
CA SER A 477 32.49 -12.13 -12.09
C SER A 477 31.41 -11.39 -11.31
N LEU A 478 30.14 -11.63 -11.65
CA LEU A 478 29.00 -11.04 -10.96
C LEU A 478 28.92 -11.45 -9.49
N PHE A 479 29.16 -12.72 -9.18
CA PHE A 479 29.17 -13.24 -7.82
C PHE A 479 30.25 -12.59 -6.96
N THR A 480 31.44 -12.36 -7.52
CA THR A 480 32.52 -11.67 -6.81
C THR A 480 32.08 -10.26 -6.41
N ILE A 481 31.55 -9.49 -7.35
CA ILE A 481 31.08 -8.11 -7.09
C ILE A 481 29.89 -8.10 -6.12
N ALA A 482 28.92 -9.00 -6.30
CA ALA A 482 27.75 -9.07 -5.42
C ALA A 482 28.11 -9.51 -3.99
N THR A 483 29.11 -10.39 -3.84
CA THR A 483 29.63 -10.81 -2.52
C THR A 483 30.34 -9.67 -1.80
N ASP A 484 31.11 -8.85 -2.53
CA ASP A 484 31.73 -7.64 -1.96
C ASP A 484 30.64 -6.67 -1.47
N VAL A 485 29.59 -6.44 -2.26
CA VAL A 485 28.43 -5.63 -1.86
C VAL A 485 27.75 -6.22 -0.62
N LEU A 486 27.48 -7.53 -0.60
CA LEU A 486 26.87 -8.21 0.55
C LEU A 486 27.71 -8.06 1.82
N THR A 487 29.04 -8.09 1.70
CA THR A 487 29.96 -7.92 2.83
C THR A 487 29.85 -6.54 3.46
N GLU A 488 29.77 -5.49 2.62
CA GLU A 488 29.56 -4.11 3.08
C GLU A 488 28.16 -3.94 3.71
N VAL A 489 27.13 -4.61 3.18
CA VAL A 489 25.78 -4.63 3.76
C VAL A 489 25.80 -5.28 5.15
N LYS A 490 26.46 -6.43 5.30
CA LYS A 490 26.57 -7.15 6.59
C LYS A 490 27.35 -6.37 7.65
N ALA A 491 28.31 -5.56 7.24
CA ALA A 491 29.10 -4.73 8.16
C ALA A 491 28.37 -3.47 8.63
N ASN A 492 27.26 -3.10 7.97
CA ASN A 492 26.57 -1.84 8.20
C ASN A 492 25.42 -2.01 9.23
N PRO A 493 25.42 -1.24 10.33
CA PRO A 493 24.38 -1.35 11.37
C PRO A 493 22.96 -0.96 10.89
N MET A 494 22.82 -0.37 9.71
CA MET A 494 21.51 -0.07 9.09
C MET A 494 20.74 -1.33 8.66
N PHE A 495 21.37 -2.50 8.62
CA PHE A 495 20.75 -3.74 8.17
C PHE A 495 20.86 -4.81 9.25
N VAL A 496 19.74 -5.46 9.57
CA VAL A 496 19.69 -6.56 10.56
C VAL A 496 19.78 -7.93 9.90
N TYR A 497 19.48 -8.01 8.61
CA TYR A 497 19.57 -9.23 7.83
C TYR A 497 19.86 -8.90 6.37
N SER A 498 20.66 -9.73 5.73
CA SER A 498 20.92 -9.66 4.30
C SER A 498 21.22 -11.02 3.71
N ASP A 499 20.85 -11.19 2.45
CA ASP A 499 21.02 -12.42 1.69
C ASP A 499 21.43 -12.10 0.24
N LEU A 500 22.00 -13.10 -0.44
CA LEU A 500 22.37 -13.05 -1.84
C LEU A 500 21.81 -14.27 -2.57
N ASP A 501 21.00 -14.02 -3.60
CA ASP A 501 20.33 -15.08 -4.38
C ASP A 501 21.28 -15.90 -5.28
N LEU A 502 22.43 -15.32 -5.65
CA LEU A 502 23.48 -15.95 -6.41
C LEU A 502 24.60 -16.45 -5.49
N ASN A 503 24.67 -17.75 -5.25
CA ASN A 503 25.69 -18.33 -4.36
C ASN A 503 26.25 -19.65 -4.91
N PHE A 504 27.57 -19.82 -4.82
CA PHE A 504 28.35 -20.97 -5.30
C PHE A 504 28.72 -21.90 -4.13
N ASP A 505 27.74 -22.35 -3.38
CA ASP A 505 27.93 -23.15 -2.16
C ASP A 505 27.06 -24.42 -2.10
N SER A 506 26.40 -24.76 -3.21
CA SER A 506 25.63 -26.00 -3.30
C SER A 506 26.53 -27.24 -3.33
N ALA A 507 26.01 -28.37 -2.85
CA ALA A 507 26.65 -29.67 -3.02
C ALA A 507 26.07 -30.37 -4.25
N THR A 508 26.43 -29.90 -5.45
CA THR A 508 25.90 -30.47 -6.71
C THR A 508 26.64 -31.75 -7.07
N MET A 509 25.90 -32.84 -7.28
CA MET A 509 26.44 -34.13 -7.70
C MET A 509 26.67 -34.14 -9.22
N LYS A 510 27.92 -34.02 -9.64
CA LYS A 510 28.33 -34.14 -11.04
C LYS A 510 28.65 -35.59 -11.37
N ILE A 511 27.73 -36.24 -12.08
CA ILE A 511 27.87 -37.63 -12.51
C ILE A 511 28.56 -37.67 -13.87
N ASN A 512 29.84 -38.00 -13.87
CA ASN A 512 30.65 -38.15 -15.08
C ASN A 512 30.56 -39.60 -15.57
N ILE A 513 30.11 -39.81 -16.80
CA ILE A 513 29.91 -41.14 -17.40
C ILE A 513 31.06 -41.46 -18.35
N ASP A 514 31.72 -42.60 -18.15
CA ASP A 514 32.71 -43.16 -19.06
C ASP A 514 32.00 -43.83 -20.25
N LYS A 515 31.82 -43.05 -21.32
CA LYS A 515 31.09 -43.48 -22.52
C LYS A 515 31.79 -44.63 -23.25
N ASP A 516 33.11 -44.68 -23.22
CA ASP A 516 33.89 -45.73 -23.88
C ASP A 516 33.72 -47.07 -23.14
N LYS A 517 33.79 -47.07 -21.81
CA LYS A 517 33.47 -48.26 -21.01
C LYS A 517 32.01 -48.68 -21.16
N ALA A 518 31.07 -47.74 -21.08
CA ALA A 518 29.66 -48.06 -21.25
C ALA A 518 29.38 -48.73 -22.61
N GLY A 519 29.96 -48.18 -23.69
CA GLY A 519 29.89 -48.75 -25.03
C GLY A 519 30.52 -50.13 -25.14
N ALA A 520 31.66 -50.37 -24.48
CA ALA A 520 32.32 -51.68 -24.47
C ALA A 520 31.46 -52.78 -23.79
N TYR A 521 30.67 -52.42 -22.78
CA TYR A 521 29.69 -53.33 -22.16
C TYR A 521 28.32 -53.36 -22.87
N GLY A 522 28.16 -52.57 -23.93
CA GLY A 522 26.90 -52.42 -24.66
C GLY A 522 25.78 -51.76 -23.84
N VAL A 523 26.13 -50.96 -22.83
CA VAL A 523 25.19 -50.19 -22.00
C VAL A 523 24.93 -48.85 -22.68
N THR A 524 23.66 -48.53 -22.94
CA THR A 524 23.31 -47.25 -23.55
C THR A 524 23.21 -46.13 -22.51
N MET A 525 23.37 -44.88 -22.93
CA MET A 525 23.12 -43.73 -22.05
C MET A 525 21.67 -43.67 -21.57
N GLN A 526 20.74 -44.21 -22.37
CA GLN A 526 19.34 -44.35 -22.00
C GLN A 526 19.17 -45.32 -20.83
N ASP A 527 19.85 -46.47 -20.82
CA ASP A 527 19.80 -47.44 -19.72
C ASP A 527 20.30 -46.82 -18.40
N ILE A 528 21.40 -46.05 -18.48
CA ILE A 528 21.95 -45.31 -17.35
C ILE A 528 20.96 -44.23 -16.87
N GLY A 529 20.41 -43.44 -17.81
CA GLY A 529 19.45 -42.38 -17.50
C GLY A 529 18.15 -42.91 -16.87
N ILE A 530 17.59 -44.01 -17.39
CA ILE A 530 16.42 -44.69 -16.80
C ILE A 530 16.77 -45.20 -15.41
N THR A 531 17.94 -45.81 -15.22
CA THR A 531 18.35 -46.32 -13.91
C THR A 531 18.48 -45.21 -12.87
N LEU A 532 19.14 -44.10 -13.22
CA LEU A 532 19.27 -42.95 -12.33
C LEU A 532 17.92 -42.30 -12.01
N SER A 533 17.06 -42.09 -13.01
CA SER A 533 15.74 -41.50 -12.80
C SER A 533 14.83 -42.39 -11.96
N THR A 534 14.78 -43.69 -12.22
CA THR A 534 14.00 -44.68 -11.45
C THR A 534 14.47 -44.79 -10.01
N MET A 535 15.78 -44.72 -9.77
CA MET A 535 16.31 -44.91 -8.42
C MET A 535 16.31 -43.61 -7.60
N MET A 536 16.47 -42.43 -8.22
CA MET A 536 16.69 -41.16 -7.52
C MET A 536 15.70 -40.04 -7.82
N ALA A 537 15.23 -39.89 -9.06
CA ALA A 537 14.53 -38.68 -9.52
C ALA A 537 13.01 -38.90 -9.64
N ASP A 538 12.41 -39.55 -8.64
CA ASP A 538 10.96 -39.81 -8.56
C ASP A 538 10.42 -40.38 -9.89
N GLY A 539 11.00 -41.51 -10.33
CA GLY A 539 10.90 -42.04 -11.70
C GLY A 539 9.50 -42.44 -12.16
N TYR A 540 8.65 -41.45 -12.43
CA TYR A 540 7.26 -41.58 -12.86
C TYR A 540 7.09 -42.62 -13.98
N VAL A 541 6.19 -43.58 -13.74
CA VAL A 541 5.85 -44.63 -14.72
C VAL A 541 4.54 -44.26 -15.42
N ASN A 542 3.44 -44.33 -14.69
CA ASN A 542 2.07 -44.17 -15.16
C ASN A 542 1.16 -43.91 -13.94
N ARG A 543 -0.16 -44.07 -14.13
CA ARG A 543 -1.15 -43.87 -13.07
C ARG A 543 -2.02 -45.10 -12.85
N ILE A 544 -2.48 -45.28 -11.62
CA ILE A 544 -3.52 -46.24 -11.25
C ILE A 544 -4.79 -45.49 -10.89
N ASP A 545 -5.95 -46.13 -11.10
CA ASP A 545 -7.23 -45.63 -10.59
C ASP A 545 -7.52 -46.30 -9.25
N LEU A 546 -7.49 -45.52 -8.17
CA LEU A 546 -7.83 -45.97 -6.83
C LEU A 546 -9.06 -45.18 -6.36
N ASN A 547 -10.21 -45.85 -6.33
CA ASN A 547 -11.50 -45.29 -5.93
C ASN A 547 -11.95 -44.07 -6.78
N GLY A 548 -11.74 -44.12 -8.10
CA GLY A 548 -12.13 -43.04 -9.03
C GLY A 548 -11.18 -41.84 -9.01
N ARG A 549 -9.98 -41.99 -8.44
CA ARG A 549 -8.93 -40.99 -8.39
C ARG A 549 -7.65 -41.56 -9.00
N SER A 550 -7.00 -40.74 -9.81
CA SER A 550 -5.78 -41.10 -10.50
C SER A 550 -4.56 -40.82 -9.61
N TYR A 551 -3.81 -41.87 -9.26
CA TYR A 551 -2.59 -41.79 -8.46
C TYR A 551 -1.36 -42.18 -9.27
N GLU A 552 -0.24 -41.52 -9.04
CA GLU A 552 1.02 -41.78 -9.75
C GLU A 552 1.74 -42.99 -9.17
N VAL A 553 2.32 -43.82 -10.06
CA VAL A 553 3.21 -44.91 -9.68
C VAL A 553 4.65 -44.42 -9.80
N ILE A 554 5.29 -44.24 -8.63
CA ILE A 554 6.64 -43.68 -8.50
C ILE A 554 7.57 -44.74 -7.90
N PRO A 555 8.31 -45.51 -8.73
CA PRO A 555 9.43 -46.30 -8.24
C PRO A 555 10.55 -45.39 -7.74
N GLN A 556 11.08 -45.74 -6.57
CA GLN A 556 12.24 -45.09 -5.98
C GLN A 556 12.95 -46.09 -5.06
N VAL A 557 14.26 -45.95 -4.88
CA VAL A 557 14.97 -46.76 -3.88
C VAL A 557 14.64 -46.25 -2.47
N GLU A 558 14.58 -47.17 -1.50
CA GLU A 558 14.41 -46.79 -0.09
C GLU A 558 15.46 -45.77 0.35
N ARG A 559 15.03 -44.79 1.15
CA ARG A 559 15.85 -43.65 1.59
C ARG A 559 17.25 -44.02 2.09
N LYS A 560 17.38 -45.15 2.82
CA LYS A 560 18.66 -45.63 3.37
C LYS A 560 19.74 -45.92 2.32
N TRP A 561 19.34 -46.20 1.07
CA TRP A 561 20.22 -46.49 -0.06
C TRP A 561 20.47 -45.28 -0.96
N ARG A 562 20.07 -44.08 -0.53
CA ARG A 562 20.29 -42.82 -1.26
C ARG A 562 20.65 -41.67 -0.31
N LEU A 563 21.31 -41.98 0.82
CA LEU A 563 21.74 -40.99 1.80
C LEU A 563 23.00 -40.23 1.37
N ASN A 564 23.84 -40.83 0.55
CA ASN A 564 25.08 -40.24 0.06
C ASN A 564 25.30 -40.54 -1.43
N PRO A 565 26.12 -39.74 -2.14
CA PRO A 565 26.39 -39.95 -3.56
C PRO A 565 26.99 -41.33 -3.86
N GLU A 566 27.83 -41.87 -2.97
CA GLU A 566 28.51 -43.15 -3.14
C GLU A 566 27.53 -44.34 -3.20
N SER A 567 26.34 -44.19 -2.63
CA SER A 567 25.30 -45.22 -2.69
C SER A 567 24.92 -45.58 -4.14
N MET A 568 25.04 -44.63 -5.07
CA MET A 568 24.80 -44.85 -6.50
C MET A 568 25.74 -45.87 -7.14
N ASN A 569 26.95 -46.07 -6.57
CA ASN A 569 27.89 -47.06 -7.08
C ASN A 569 27.34 -48.50 -6.96
N SER A 570 26.38 -48.70 -6.05
CA SER A 570 25.70 -49.97 -5.82
C SER A 570 24.44 -50.15 -6.67
N TYR A 571 24.10 -49.19 -7.54
CA TYR A 571 23.05 -49.40 -8.53
C TYR A 571 23.55 -50.27 -9.67
N TYR A 572 22.65 -50.92 -10.38
CA TYR A 572 23.00 -51.89 -11.41
C TYR A 572 22.32 -51.56 -12.74
N VAL A 573 23.07 -51.69 -13.83
CA VAL A 573 22.60 -51.53 -15.22
C VAL A 573 22.81 -52.84 -15.97
N ARG A 574 21.94 -53.13 -16.95
CA ARG A 574 22.02 -54.34 -17.76
C ARG A 574 22.99 -54.14 -18.93
N ALA A 575 23.98 -55.01 -19.04
CA ALA A 575 24.91 -55.07 -20.16
C ALA A 575 24.33 -55.89 -21.33
N ALA A 576 24.91 -55.76 -22.52
CA ALA A 576 24.45 -56.48 -23.72
C ALA A 576 24.59 -58.01 -23.61
N ASP A 577 25.49 -58.52 -22.76
CA ASP A 577 25.62 -59.95 -22.46
C ASP A 577 24.54 -60.49 -21.50
N GLY A 578 23.58 -59.64 -21.13
CA GLY A 578 22.45 -59.98 -20.26
C GLY A 578 22.78 -59.97 -18.77
N LYS A 579 24.02 -59.69 -18.37
CA LYS A 579 24.41 -59.55 -16.96
C LYS A 579 24.15 -58.13 -16.45
N VAL A 580 23.86 -58.01 -15.17
CA VAL A 580 23.80 -56.72 -14.48
C VAL A 580 25.18 -56.36 -13.95
N ILE A 581 25.66 -55.16 -14.26
CA ILE A 581 26.95 -54.62 -13.79
C ILE A 581 26.73 -53.41 -12.87
N PRO A 582 27.57 -53.19 -11.85
CA PRO A 582 27.47 -52.02 -10.98
C PRO A 582 27.69 -50.72 -11.77
N LEU A 583 26.81 -49.74 -11.58
CA LEU A 583 26.87 -48.43 -12.21
C LEU A 583 28.17 -47.70 -11.85
N GLY A 584 28.70 -47.91 -10.65
CA GLY A 584 29.99 -47.34 -10.21
C GLY A 584 31.20 -47.81 -11.03
N SER A 585 31.06 -48.83 -11.89
CA SER A 585 32.12 -49.20 -12.85
C SER A 585 32.15 -48.31 -14.10
N LEU A 586 31.06 -47.56 -14.33
CA LEU A 586 30.83 -46.73 -15.52
C LEU A 586 30.77 -45.24 -15.20
N VAL A 587 30.54 -44.87 -13.95
CA VAL A 587 30.38 -43.47 -13.54
C VAL A 587 31.37 -43.09 -12.45
N THR A 588 31.82 -41.84 -12.48
CA THR A 588 32.50 -41.19 -11.35
C THR A 588 31.63 -40.04 -10.87
N ILE A 589 31.51 -39.88 -9.56
CA ILE A 589 30.61 -38.90 -8.96
C ILE A 589 31.46 -37.91 -8.18
N ASP A 590 31.43 -36.66 -8.62
CA ASP A 590 32.14 -35.56 -7.99
C ASP A 590 31.12 -34.62 -7.35
N VAL A 591 31.34 -34.21 -6.09
CA VAL A 591 30.51 -33.19 -5.45
C VAL A 591 31.20 -31.85 -5.64
N VAL A 592 30.57 -30.96 -6.42
CA VAL A 592 31.14 -29.66 -6.80
C VAL A 592 30.24 -28.53 -6.33
N ALA A 593 30.87 -27.38 -6.06
CA ALA A 593 30.19 -26.14 -5.75
C ALA A 593 29.70 -25.48 -7.04
N GLU A 594 28.39 -25.49 -7.26
CA GLU A 594 27.73 -24.85 -8.40
C GLU A 594 26.59 -23.93 -7.92
N PRO A 595 26.19 -22.92 -8.72
CA PRO A 595 25.08 -22.05 -8.36
C PRO A 595 23.76 -22.80 -8.47
N ARG A 596 22.88 -22.67 -7.46
CA ARG A 596 21.56 -23.32 -7.44
C ARG A 596 20.60 -22.75 -8.46
N SER A 597 20.73 -21.45 -8.72
CA SER A 597 19.96 -20.70 -9.70
C SER A 597 20.87 -19.68 -10.35
N LEU A 598 20.60 -19.40 -11.62
CA LEU A 598 21.25 -18.34 -12.39
C LEU A 598 20.22 -17.24 -12.63
N PRO A 599 20.12 -16.23 -11.75
CA PRO A 599 19.06 -15.23 -11.84
C PRO A 599 19.28 -14.34 -13.07
N HIS A 600 18.16 -13.93 -13.67
CA HIS A 600 18.18 -12.95 -14.75
C HIS A 600 17.17 -11.84 -14.46
N PHE A 601 17.54 -10.60 -14.79
CA PHE A 601 16.69 -9.43 -14.64
C PHE A 601 16.77 -8.57 -15.89
N ASN A 602 15.62 -8.22 -16.47
CA ASN A 602 15.53 -7.50 -17.75
C ASN A 602 16.41 -8.12 -18.87
N GLN A 603 16.44 -9.46 -18.95
CA GLN A 603 17.25 -10.25 -19.92
C GLN A 603 18.78 -10.18 -19.72
N LEU A 604 19.27 -9.63 -18.60
CA LEU A 604 20.68 -9.65 -18.22
C LEU A 604 20.92 -10.61 -17.06
N ASN A 605 22.16 -11.11 -16.93
CA ASN A 605 22.56 -11.86 -15.74
C ASN A 605 22.46 -10.95 -14.52
N SER A 606 21.87 -11.47 -13.44
CA SER A 606 21.61 -10.67 -12.25
C SER A 606 21.99 -11.38 -10.96
N ALA A 607 22.29 -10.57 -9.95
CA ALA A 607 22.48 -10.99 -8.58
C ALA A 607 21.77 -9.97 -7.67
N THR A 608 20.88 -10.45 -6.82
CA THR A 608 20.05 -9.63 -5.95
C THR A 608 20.59 -9.71 -4.53
N VAL A 609 21.02 -8.57 -4.01
CA VAL A 609 21.32 -8.41 -2.59
C VAL A 609 20.04 -7.98 -1.89
N GLY A 610 19.43 -8.92 -1.17
CA GLY A 610 18.27 -8.67 -0.35
C GLY A 610 18.68 -8.20 1.04
N ALA A 611 17.96 -7.23 1.62
CA ALA A 611 18.23 -6.72 2.96
C ALA A 611 16.97 -6.32 3.73
N VAL A 612 17.04 -6.44 5.05
CA VAL A 612 16.03 -5.95 5.99
C VAL A 612 16.64 -4.79 6.77
N PRO A 613 16.07 -3.57 6.67
CA PRO A 613 16.50 -2.42 7.47
C PRO A 613 16.41 -2.70 8.97
N ALA A 614 17.34 -2.16 9.74
CA ALA A 614 17.29 -2.17 11.19
C ALA A 614 16.11 -1.33 11.69
N PRO A 615 15.47 -1.70 12.83
CA PRO A 615 14.40 -0.90 13.42
C PRO A 615 14.77 0.58 13.56
N GLY A 616 13.93 1.46 13.03
CA GLY A 616 14.16 2.92 13.01
C GLY A 616 14.99 3.44 11.83
N THR A 617 15.50 2.57 10.96
CA THR A 617 16.14 2.96 9.70
C THR A 617 15.08 3.16 8.62
N ALA A 618 15.06 4.34 8.00
CA ALA A 618 14.12 4.62 6.92
C ALA A 618 14.58 3.99 5.60
N MET A 619 13.61 3.56 4.79
CA MET A 619 13.85 2.97 3.47
C MET A 619 14.69 3.89 2.58
N GLY A 620 14.41 5.20 2.61
CA GLY A 620 15.15 6.20 1.83
C GLY A 620 16.63 6.29 2.19
N ASP A 621 17.00 6.16 3.47
CA ASP A 621 18.39 6.20 3.91
C ASP A 621 19.16 4.97 3.44
N ALA A 622 18.52 3.81 3.52
CA ALA A 622 19.08 2.56 3.03
C ALA A 622 19.29 2.59 1.50
N ILE A 623 18.31 3.09 0.74
CA ILE A 623 18.42 3.24 -0.71
C ILE A 623 19.51 4.26 -1.08
N ASN A 624 19.57 5.41 -0.41
CA ASN A 624 20.62 6.39 -0.64
C ASN A 624 22.02 5.80 -0.36
N TRP A 625 22.13 4.94 0.65
CA TRP A 625 23.37 4.23 0.91
C TRP A 625 23.73 3.24 -0.22
N PHE A 626 22.75 2.47 -0.73
CA PHE A 626 22.96 1.60 -1.89
C PHE A 626 23.34 2.39 -3.15
N GLU A 627 22.73 3.55 -3.40
CA GLU A 627 23.10 4.42 -4.54
C GLU A 627 24.54 4.94 -4.42
N ASN A 628 24.97 5.34 -3.22
CA ASN A 628 26.33 5.78 -2.96
C ASN A 628 27.34 4.62 -3.10
N LEU A 629 26.96 3.42 -2.63
CA LEU A 629 27.76 2.21 -2.79
C LEU A 629 27.89 1.84 -4.27
N ALA A 630 26.78 1.85 -5.01
CA ALA A 630 26.72 1.58 -6.44
C ALA A 630 27.66 2.52 -7.21
N SER A 631 27.55 3.82 -6.95
CA SER A 631 28.35 4.86 -7.61
C SER A 631 29.85 4.77 -7.32
N SER A 632 30.24 4.18 -6.19
CA SER A 632 31.64 4.12 -5.75
C SER A 632 32.32 2.77 -6.01
N LYS A 633 31.57 1.66 -5.98
CA LYS A 633 32.11 0.29 -6.01
C LYS A 633 31.76 -0.49 -7.27
N LEU A 634 30.65 -0.18 -7.98
CA LEU A 634 30.29 -0.94 -9.17
C LEU A 634 31.25 -0.62 -10.33
N PRO A 635 31.91 -1.63 -10.93
CA PRO A 635 32.77 -1.42 -12.09
C PRO A 635 31.97 -0.99 -13.34
N LYS A 636 32.67 -0.42 -14.33
CA LYS A 636 32.07 -0.18 -15.64
C LYS A 636 31.52 -1.48 -16.25
N GLY A 637 30.32 -1.43 -16.80
CA GLY A 637 29.63 -2.60 -17.37
C GLY A 637 28.72 -3.35 -16.38
N TYR A 638 28.66 -2.89 -15.13
CA TYR A 638 27.64 -3.28 -14.17
C TYR A 638 26.63 -2.13 -14.02
N SER A 639 25.35 -2.48 -13.93
CA SER A 639 24.26 -1.56 -13.64
C SER A 639 23.48 -2.10 -12.45
N HIS A 640 22.73 -1.25 -11.77
CA HIS A 640 21.80 -1.69 -10.73
C HIS A 640 20.37 -1.28 -11.06
N ASP A 641 19.41 -2.00 -10.47
CA ASP A 641 18.00 -1.65 -10.39
C ASP A 641 17.48 -2.18 -9.04
N TYR A 642 16.21 -1.95 -8.74
CA TYR A 642 15.56 -2.44 -7.53
C TYR A 642 14.42 -3.37 -7.88
N MET A 643 14.07 -4.24 -6.93
CA MET A 643 12.85 -5.04 -6.95
C MET A 643 11.99 -4.76 -5.72
N GLY A 644 10.76 -5.25 -5.79
CA GLY A 644 9.78 -5.15 -4.72
C GLY A 644 9.46 -3.72 -4.27
N GLU A 645 9.33 -3.52 -2.96
CA GLU A 645 8.97 -2.25 -2.33
C GLU A 645 10.00 -1.14 -2.59
N ALA A 646 11.29 -1.47 -2.54
CA ALA A 646 12.36 -0.53 -2.87
C ALA A 646 12.23 0.03 -4.29
N ARG A 647 11.82 -0.79 -5.27
CA ARG A 647 11.57 -0.32 -6.64
C ARG A 647 10.41 0.68 -6.71
N GLN A 648 9.33 0.40 -5.99
CA GLN A 648 8.19 1.31 -5.93
C GLN A 648 8.61 2.65 -5.32
N TYR A 649 9.37 2.64 -4.24
CA TYR A 649 9.91 3.86 -3.64
C TYR A 649 10.76 4.69 -4.62
N VAL A 650 11.71 4.06 -5.32
CA VAL A 650 12.61 4.77 -6.27
C VAL A 650 11.84 5.31 -7.47
N THR A 651 10.92 4.52 -8.04
CA THR A 651 10.19 4.90 -9.25
C THR A 651 9.08 5.92 -8.95
N GLU A 652 8.31 5.72 -7.88
CA GLU A 652 7.15 6.55 -7.54
C GLU A 652 7.52 7.81 -6.75
N GLY A 653 8.62 7.79 -5.98
CA GLY A 653 9.05 8.93 -5.17
C GLY A 653 9.28 10.21 -5.99
N SER A 654 9.81 10.08 -7.21
CA SER A 654 10.02 11.23 -8.12
C SER A 654 8.71 11.79 -8.69
N ALA A 655 7.71 10.94 -8.93
CA ALA A 655 6.43 11.33 -9.51
C ALA A 655 5.61 12.21 -8.57
N LEU A 656 5.74 12.00 -7.25
CA LEU A 656 5.01 12.76 -6.25
C LEU A 656 5.49 14.22 -6.15
N TYR A 657 6.80 14.48 -6.21
CA TYR A 657 7.33 15.85 -6.27
C TYR A 657 6.90 16.58 -7.54
N ALA A 658 6.88 15.90 -8.69
CA ALA A 658 6.39 16.46 -9.94
C ALA A 658 4.89 16.80 -9.86
N THR A 659 4.09 15.90 -9.25
CA THR A 659 2.65 16.10 -9.03
C THR A 659 2.38 17.28 -8.09
N PHE A 660 3.18 17.41 -7.03
CA PHE A 660 3.11 18.55 -6.11
C PHE A 660 3.40 19.89 -6.82
N GLY A 661 4.47 19.95 -7.63
CA GLY A 661 4.78 21.14 -8.43
C GLY A 661 3.69 21.48 -9.44
N LEU A 662 3.10 20.46 -10.10
CA LEU A 662 1.98 20.64 -11.01
C LEU A 662 0.72 21.15 -10.28
N ALA A 663 0.42 20.64 -9.09
CA ALA A 663 -0.69 21.13 -8.27
C ALA A 663 -0.55 22.62 -7.95
N LEU A 664 0.64 23.07 -7.51
CA LEU A 664 0.90 24.49 -7.28
C LEU A 664 0.70 25.34 -8.54
N ALA A 665 1.15 24.85 -9.70
CA ALA A 665 0.99 25.55 -10.97
C ALA A 665 -0.49 25.67 -11.38
N ILE A 666 -1.28 24.61 -11.23
CA ILE A 666 -2.71 24.63 -11.54
C ILE A 666 -3.46 25.55 -10.57
N ILE A 667 -3.17 25.50 -9.27
CA ILE A 667 -3.77 26.41 -8.28
C ILE A 667 -3.49 27.85 -8.67
N PHE A 668 -2.23 28.18 -8.98
CA PHE A 668 -1.87 29.52 -9.43
C PHE A 668 -2.67 29.95 -10.66
N LEU A 669 -2.84 29.07 -11.64
CA LEU A 669 -3.61 29.36 -12.86
C LEU A 669 -5.10 29.58 -12.56
N VAL A 670 -5.72 28.73 -11.74
CA VAL A 670 -7.13 28.86 -11.35
C VAL A 670 -7.37 30.16 -10.60
N LEU A 671 -6.50 30.50 -9.65
CA LEU A 671 -6.55 31.77 -8.94
C LEU A 671 -6.31 32.95 -9.88
N ALA A 672 -5.38 32.85 -10.83
CA ALA A 672 -5.12 33.94 -11.78
C ALA A 672 -6.32 34.23 -12.67
N ILE A 673 -7.02 33.19 -13.11
CA ILE A 673 -8.27 33.32 -13.86
C ILE A 673 -9.35 33.96 -12.99
N GLN A 674 -9.49 33.51 -11.73
CA GLN A 674 -10.51 34.02 -10.82
C GLN A 674 -10.29 35.48 -10.43
N PHE A 675 -9.08 35.85 -10.05
CA PHE A 675 -8.75 37.21 -9.62
C PHE A 675 -8.57 38.17 -10.80
N GLU A 676 -8.53 37.66 -12.04
CA GLU A 676 -8.16 38.40 -13.26
C GLU A 676 -6.83 39.14 -13.09
N SER A 677 -5.89 38.54 -12.33
CA SER A 677 -4.60 39.13 -11.97
C SER A 677 -3.54 38.06 -11.79
N LEU A 678 -2.29 38.37 -12.17
CA LEU A 678 -1.13 37.51 -11.88
C LEU A 678 -0.51 37.80 -10.51
N ARG A 679 -0.80 38.95 -9.90
CA ARG A 679 -0.15 39.39 -8.65
C ARG A 679 -0.88 38.88 -7.42
N ASP A 680 -2.21 38.92 -7.43
CA ASP A 680 -3.03 38.48 -6.30
C ASP A 680 -2.89 36.98 -6.00
N PRO A 681 -2.85 36.07 -7.00
CA PRO A 681 -2.50 34.67 -6.76
C PRO A 681 -1.12 34.50 -6.13
N LEU A 682 -0.13 35.31 -6.54
CA LEU A 682 1.22 35.23 -5.99
C LEU A 682 1.23 35.60 -4.51
N VAL A 683 0.42 36.58 -4.09
CA VAL A 683 0.23 36.91 -2.66
C VAL A 683 -0.29 35.70 -1.87
N ILE A 684 -1.28 35.00 -2.42
CA ILE A 684 -1.86 33.81 -1.78
C ILE A 684 -0.83 32.68 -1.74
N MET A 685 -0.10 32.44 -2.84
CA MET A 685 0.88 31.35 -2.95
C MET A 685 2.07 31.51 -2.01
N VAL A 686 2.43 32.72 -1.58
CA VAL A 686 3.48 32.92 -0.55
C VAL A 686 3.10 32.27 0.79
N SER A 687 1.81 32.20 1.12
CA SER A 687 1.35 31.55 2.37
C SER A 687 1.52 30.03 2.38
N VAL A 688 1.61 29.40 1.20
CA VAL A 688 1.66 27.94 1.05
C VAL A 688 2.99 27.36 1.57
N PRO A 689 4.18 27.79 1.11
CA PRO A 689 5.46 27.33 1.67
C PRO A 689 5.61 27.58 3.18
N LEU A 690 5.06 28.69 3.66
CA LEU A 690 5.05 29.04 5.09
C LEU A 690 4.22 28.04 5.88
N ALA A 691 3.03 27.65 5.41
CA ALA A 691 2.20 26.65 6.07
C ALA A 691 2.81 25.25 6.01
N ILE A 692 3.45 24.90 4.88
CA ILE A 692 4.21 23.64 4.74
C ILE A 692 5.31 23.56 5.78
N CYS A 693 6.02 24.66 6.08
CA CYS A 693 6.99 24.69 7.18
C CYS A 693 6.39 24.19 8.50
N GLY A 694 5.15 24.60 8.81
CA GLY A 694 4.42 24.13 10.00
C GLY A 694 4.24 22.62 10.04
N ALA A 695 3.89 22.02 8.90
CA ALA A 695 3.79 20.56 8.77
C ALA A 695 5.15 19.86 8.86
N LEU A 696 6.16 20.41 8.18
CA LEU A 696 7.51 19.85 8.17
C LEU A 696 8.18 19.90 9.55
N ILE A 697 7.85 20.89 10.41
CA ILE A 697 8.34 20.92 11.79
C ILE A 697 7.88 19.69 12.56
N ALA A 698 6.62 19.28 12.41
CA ALA A 698 6.11 18.08 13.09
C ALA A 698 6.83 16.82 12.58
N LEU A 699 7.01 16.69 11.26
CA LEU A 699 7.73 15.57 10.65
C LEU A 699 9.22 15.55 11.04
N ALA A 700 9.88 16.71 11.05
CA ALA A 700 11.29 16.84 11.41
C ALA A 700 11.56 16.56 12.90
N TRP A 701 10.53 16.67 13.76
CA TRP A 701 10.61 16.21 15.15
C TRP A 701 10.57 14.67 15.26
N GLY A 702 10.36 13.94 14.17
CA GLY A 702 10.25 12.49 14.17
C GLY A 702 8.89 11.97 14.62
N THR A 703 7.83 12.80 14.54
CA THR A 703 6.46 12.33 14.84
C THR A 703 5.91 11.39 13.77
N ALA A 704 6.29 11.61 12.51
CA ALA A 704 5.96 10.76 11.37
C ALA A 704 7.01 10.96 10.26
N THR A 705 6.96 10.11 9.24
CA THR A 705 7.87 10.09 8.10
C THR A 705 7.31 10.84 6.90
N MET A 706 8.18 11.16 5.94
CA MET A 706 7.78 11.55 4.60
C MET A 706 7.38 10.29 3.82
N ASN A 707 6.09 10.13 3.60
CA ASN A 707 5.46 8.98 2.95
C ASN A 707 4.29 9.43 2.07
N ILE A 708 3.70 8.51 1.31
CA ILE A 708 2.58 8.84 0.40
C ILE A 708 1.40 9.54 1.10
N TYR A 709 1.07 9.16 2.35
CA TYR A 709 -0.04 9.74 3.11
C TYR A 709 0.30 11.14 3.63
N SER A 710 1.51 11.35 4.16
CA SER A 710 1.95 12.68 4.62
C SER A 710 2.10 13.65 3.45
N GLN A 711 2.53 13.19 2.27
CA GLN A 711 2.58 14.00 1.04
C GLN A 711 1.19 14.40 0.53
N VAL A 712 0.23 13.48 0.55
CA VAL A 712 -1.17 13.81 0.21
C VAL A 712 -1.78 14.76 1.25
N GLY A 713 -1.40 14.62 2.52
CA GLY A 713 -1.68 15.59 3.57
C GLY A 713 -1.12 16.98 3.25
N LEU A 714 0.12 17.08 2.77
CA LEU A 714 0.74 18.35 2.35
C LEU A 714 0.00 18.98 1.17
N ILE A 715 -0.39 18.18 0.17
CA ILE A 715 -1.17 18.67 -0.98
C ILE A 715 -2.55 19.18 -0.53
N THR A 716 -3.22 18.45 0.36
CA THR A 716 -4.51 18.87 0.95
C THR A 716 -4.36 20.16 1.77
N LEU A 717 -3.28 20.26 2.55
CA LEU A 717 -2.93 21.46 3.31
C LEU A 717 -2.76 22.68 2.41
N VAL A 718 -2.16 22.53 1.22
CA VAL A 718 -2.05 23.62 0.25
C VAL A 718 -3.43 24.18 -0.09
N GLY A 719 -4.35 23.32 -0.53
CA GLY A 719 -5.72 23.75 -0.88
C GLY A 719 -6.44 24.45 0.28
N LEU A 720 -6.30 23.90 1.49
CA LEU A 720 -6.87 24.46 2.71
C LEU A 720 -6.30 25.84 3.08
N ILE A 721 -4.98 26.02 2.99
CA ILE A 721 -4.33 27.28 3.32
C ILE A 721 -4.61 28.34 2.26
N THR A 722 -4.63 27.94 0.99
CA THR A 722 -5.04 28.80 -0.11
C THR A 722 -6.45 29.33 0.11
N LYS A 723 -7.38 28.52 0.66
CA LYS A 723 -8.73 28.94 1.03
C LYS A 723 -8.76 30.17 1.94
N HIS A 724 -7.95 30.18 2.99
CA HIS A 724 -7.84 31.32 3.90
C HIS A 724 -7.34 32.59 3.17
N GLY A 725 -6.37 32.42 2.27
CA GLY A 725 -5.85 33.51 1.45
C GLY A 725 -6.87 34.06 0.46
N ILE A 726 -7.65 33.20 -0.20
CA ILE A 726 -8.73 33.59 -1.11
C ILE A 726 -9.74 34.49 -0.37
N LEU A 727 -10.19 34.07 0.83
CA LEU A 727 -11.19 34.83 1.60
C LEU A 727 -10.74 36.25 1.98
N ILE A 728 -9.45 36.42 2.31
CA ILE A 728 -8.89 37.74 2.65
C ILE A 728 -8.69 38.58 1.38
N CYS A 729 -8.07 38.02 0.35
CA CYS A 729 -7.77 38.74 -0.88
C CYS A 729 -9.03 39.19 -1.63
N GLU A 730 -10.07 38.36 -1.66
CA GLU A 730 -11.32 38.68 -2.36
C GLU A 730 -12.05 39.86 -1.71
N VAL A 731 -12.17 39.88 -0.37
CA VAL A 731 -12.75 41.04 0.33
C VAL A 731 -11.87 42.27 0.17
N ALA A 732 -10.55 42.14 0.22
CA ALA A 732 -9.65 43.27 0.01
C ALA A 732 -9.74 43.84 -1.42
N LYS A 733 -10.05 43.00 -2.41
CA LYS A 733 -10.33 43.42 -3.79
C LYS A 733 -11.67 44.13 -3.88
N GLU A 734 -12.73 43.57 -3.29
CA GLU A 734 -14.07 44.17 -3.26
C GLU A 734 -14.06 45.55 -2.60
N GLU A 735 -13.39 45.69 -1.46
CA GLU A 735 -13.22 46.95 -0.73
C GLU A 735 -12.45 48.02 -1.54
N GLN A 736 -11.47 47.61 -2.35
CA GLN A 736 -10.78 48.52 -3.27
C GLN A 736 -11.69 48.99 -4.41
N LEU A 737 -12.54 48.10 -4.94
CA LEU A 737 -13.42 48.39 -6.07
C LEU A 737 -14.63 49.24 -5.68
N HIS A 738 -15.31 48.89 -4.60
CA HIS A 738 -16.56 49.53 -4.17
C HIS A 738 -16.32 50.73 -3.26
N ASN A 739 -15.41 50.59 -2.28
CA ASN A 739 -15.19 51.60 -1.25
C ASN A 739 -13.92 52.45 -1.48
N LYS A 740 -13.18 52.18 -2.56
CA LYS A 740 -11.98 52.93 -2.99
C LYS A 740 -10.89 53.01 -1.91
N LEU A 741 -10.84 52.03 -1.01
CA LEU A 741 -9.85 51.96 0.05
C LEU A 741 -8.44 51.76 -0.52
N SER A 742 -7.41 52.19 0.21
CA SER A 742 -6.02 51.85 -0.13
C SER A 742 -5.74 50.36 0.10
N ARG A 743 -4.73 49.77 -0.56
CA ARG A 743 -4.34 48.36 -0.36
C ARG A 743 -4.14 47.96 1.10
N ILE A 744 -3.65 48.90 1.93
CA ILE A 744 -3.39 48.68 3.36
C ILE A 744 -4.71 48.67 4.14
N GLU A 745 -5.56 49.68 3.93
CA GLU A 745 -6.85 49.77 4.62
C GLU A 745 -7.78 48.63 4.23
N ALA A 746 -7.81 48.29 2.93
CA ALA A 746 -8.62 47.19 2.40
C ALA A 746 -8.20 45.84 3.00
N VAL A 747 -6.90 45.52 3.05
CA VAL A 747 -6.46 44.24 3.61
C VAL A 747 -6.61 44.17 5.13
N MET A 748 -6.45 45.30 5.84
CA MET A 748 -6.73 45.36 7.28
C MET A 748 -8.21 45.14 7.58
N HIS A 749 -9.10 45.75 6.78
CA HIS A 749 -10.54 45.54 6.90
C HIS A 749 -10.91 44.08 6.61
N ALA A 750 -10.43 43.54 5.48
CA ALA A 750 -10.67 42.16 5.08
C ALA A 750 -10.20 41.16 6.15
N ALA A 751 -8.98 41.33 6.65
CA ALA A 751 -8.43 40.45 7.69
C ALA A 751 -9.23 40.50 9.00
N LYS A 752 -9.76 41.66 9.37
CA LYS A 752 -10.62 41.83 10.56
C LYS A 752 -11.95 41.10 10.40
N VAL A 753 -12.64 41.32 9.28
CA VAL A 753 -13.96 40.71 9.02
C VAL A 753 -13.86 39.20 8.83
N ARG A 754 -12.75 38.70 8.26
CA ARG A 754 -12.53 37.27 8.00
C ARG A 754 -11.91 36.50 9.15
N LEU A 755 -11.42 37.16 10.21
CA LEU A 755 -10.78 36.47 11.35
C LEU A 755 -11.67 35.39 11.95
N ARG A 756 -12.93 35.72 12.28
CA ARG A 756 -13.85 34.77 12.94
C ARG A 756 -14.18 33.57 12.02
N PRO A 757 -14.60 33.77 10.76
CA PRO A 757 -14.79 32.66 9.82
C PRO A 757 -13.55 31.78 9.63
N ILE A 758 -12.35 32.37 9.49
CA ILE A 758 -11.10 31.61 9.29
C ILE A 758 -10.76 30.78 10.54
N LEU A 759 -10.84 31.36 11.74
CA LEU A 759 -10.56 30.62 12.98
C LEU A 759 -11.57 29.50 13.23
N MET A 760 -12.84 29.75 12.91
CA MET A 760 -13.92 28.79 13.09
C MET A 760 -13.74 27.55 12.20
N THR A 761 -13.46 27.78 10.92
CA THR A 761 -13.26 26.72 9.92
C THR A 761 -11.97 25.96 10.17
N THR A 762 -10.89 26.67 10.52
CA THR A 762 -9.62 26.06 10.96
C THR A 762 -9.81 25.21 12.21
N ALA A 763 -10.51 25.71 13.23
CA ALA A 763 -10.73 24.97 14.47
C ALA A 763 -11.62 23.74 14.24
N ALA A 764 -12.65 23.86 13.40
CA ALA A 764 -13.48 22.72 13.02
C ALA A 764 -12.67 21.66 12.28
N MET A 765 -11.84 22.05 11.31
CA MET A 765 -10.98 21.13 10.57
C MET A 765 -9.95 20.46 11.47
N ILE A 766 -9.22 21.23 12.29
CA ILE A 766 -8.24 20.68 13.24
C ILE A 766 -8.93 19.70 14.19
N ALA A 767 -10.06 20.09 14.79
CA ALA A 767 -10.76 19.24 15.75
C ALA A 767 -11.36 17.99 15.10
N GLY A 768 -11.88 18.10 13.87
CA GLY A 768 -12.35 16.94 13.10
C GLY A 768 -11.25 15.94 12.74
N LEU A 769 -9.99 16.38 12.70
CA LEU A 769 -8.84 15.52 12.48
C LEU A 769 -8.21 14.97 13.76
N ILE A 770 -8.57 15.47 14.94
CA ILE A 770 -8.07 14.95 16.22
C ILE A 770 -8.29 13.43 16.37
N PRO A 771 -9.48 12.87 16.05
CA PRO A 771 -9.69 11.42 16.14
C PRO A 771 -8.70 10.59 15.31
N LEU A 772 -8.25 11.09 14.15
CA LEU A 772 -7.27 10.38 13.31
C LEU A 772 -5.91 10.31 13.98
N MET A 773 -5.55 11.30 14.79
CA MET A 773 -4.28 11.36 15.51
C MET A 773 -4.27 10.48 16.77
N TYR A 774 -5.44 10.14 17.32
CA TYR A 774 -5.58 9.25 18.48
C TYR A 774 -6.15 7.88 18.11
N ALA A 775 -6.31 7.60 16.81
CA ALA A 775 -6.81 6.33 16.35
C ALA A 775 -5.89 5.18 16.79
N THR A 776 -6.51 4.09 17.23
CA THR A 776 -5.83 2.86 17.63
C THR A 776 -6.31 1.70 16.75
N GLY A 777 -5.50 0.64 16.64
CA GLY A 777 -5.84 -0.54 15.86
C GLY A 777 -5.35 -0.48 14.41
N ALA A 778 -5.96 -1.29 13.54
CA ALA A 778 -5.49 -1.49 12.17
C ALA A 778 -5.64 -0.23 11.30
N GLY A 779 -4.55 0.22 10.66
CA GLY A 779 -4.54 1.39 9.80
C GLY A 779 -4.42 2.72 10.56
N ALA A 780 -3.94 2.68 11.80
CA ALA A 780 -3.78 3.87 12.64
C ALA A 780 -2.61 4.74 12.19
N ALA A 781 -1.49 4.16 11.76
CA ALA A 781 -0.29 4.90 11.35
C ALA A 781 -0.52 5.71 10.07
N GLN A 782 -1.32 5.18 9.13
CA GLN A 782 -1.76 5.86 7.92
C GLN A 782 -2.62 7.09 8.24
N ARG A 783 -3.61 6.94 9.13
CA ARG A 783 -4.50 8.03 9.60
C ARG A 783 -3.72 9.10 10.38
N PHE A 784 -2.81 8.65 11.24
CA PHE A 784 -1.95 9.55 12.00
C PHE A 784 -1.07 10.39 11.08
N SER A 785 -0.42 9.77 10.08
CA SER A 785 0.48 10.44 9.14
C SER A 785 -0.21 11.56 8.36
N ILE A 786 -1.43 11.34 7.85
CA ILE A 786 -2.19 12.39 7.16
C ILE A 786 -2.74 13.44 8.13
N GLY A 787 -3.20 13.01 9.32
CA GLY A 787 -3.78 13.86 10.34
C GLY A 787 -2.79 14.87 10.92
N ILE A 788 -1.59 14.41 11.32
CA ILE A 788 -0.57 15.28 11.94
C ILE A 788 -0.09 16.37 10.98
N VAL A 789 0.10 16.06 9.70
CA VAL A 789 0.51 17.02 8.67
C VAL A 789 -0.50 18.13 8.49
N ILE A 790 -1.79 17.78 8.37
CA ILE A 790 -2.83 18.79 8.17
C ILE A 790 -3.05 19.59 9.45
N VAL A 791 -3.09 18.95 10.63
CA VAL A 791 -3.31 19.64 11.91
C VAL A 791 -2.17 20.62 12.23
N SER A 792 -0.92 20.16 12.18
CA SER A 792 0.25 21.02 12.45
C SER A 792 0.40 22.12 11.40
N GLY A 793 0.22 21.76 10.12
CA GLY A 793 0.26 22.68 9.00
C GLY A 793 -0.81 23.76 9.07
N LEU A 794 -2.04 23.43 9.44
CA LEU A 794 -3.12 24.41 9.62
C LEU A 794 -2.93 25.27 10.86
N ALA A 795 -2.54 24.68 11.98
CA ALA A 795 -2.35 25.42 13.23
C ALA A 795 -1.32 26.53 13.06
N ILE A 796 -0.17 26.21 12.45
CA ILE A 796 0.92 27.17 12.21
C ILE A 796 0.62 28.02 10.97
N GLY A 797 0.16 27.39 9.88
CA GLY A 797 -0.12 28.06 8.61
C GLY A 797 -1.21 29.13 8.73
N THR A 798 -2.23 28.92 9.56
CA THR A 798 -3.27 29.93 9.80
C THR A 798 -2.72 31.17 10.46
N LEU A 799 -1.73 31.04 11.36
CA LEU A 799 -1.03 32.21 11.92
C LEU A 799 -0.27 32.96 10.81
N PHE A 800 0.42 32.25 9.92
CA PHE A 800 1.09 32.89 8.79
C PHE A 800 0.10 33.56 7.84
N THR A 801 -1.03 32.94 7.53
CA THR A 801 -2.05 33.56 6.69
C THR A 801 -2.68 34.79 7.36
N LEU A 802 -2.91 34.77 8.66
CA LEU A 802 -3.50 35.92 9.36
C LEU A 802 -2.53 37.09 9.56
N PHE A 803 -1.21 36.86 9.67
CA PHE A 803 -0.23 37.93 9.95
C PHE A 803 0.71 38.26 8.79
N VAL A 804 1.16 37.26 8.02
CA VAL A 804 2.13 37.45 6.93
C VAL A 804 1.43 37.83 5.63
N LEU A 805 0.31 37.19 5.29
CA LEU A 805 -0.41 37.48 4.04
C LEU A 805 -0.82 38.96 3.92
N PRO A 806 -1.37 39.64 4.94
CA PRO A 806 -1.70 41.07 4.85
C PRO A 806 -0.48 41.96 4.56
N VAL A 807 0.69 41.61 5.12
CA VAL A 807 1.94 42.32 4.87
C VAL A 807 2.35 42.15 3.40
N ILE A 808 2.36 40.92 2.89
CA ILE A 808 2.72 40.62 1.50
C ILE A 808 1.75 41.30 0.52
N TYR A 809 0.45 41.24 0.81
CA TYR A 809 -0.60 41.91 0.04
C TYR A 809 -0.31 43.42 -0.10
N SER A 810 0.10 44.07 1.00
CA SER A 810 0.36 45.52 0.99
C SER A 810 1.47 45.96 0.00
N TYR A 811 2.43 45.08 -0.29
CA TYR A 811 3.50 45.34 -1.26
C TYR A 811 3.12 44.89 -2.67
N LEU A 812 2.68 43.64 -2.79
CA LEU A 812 2.65 42.93 -4.06
C LEU A 812 1.29 42.98 -4.78
N ALA A 813 0.18 43.10 -4.03
CA ALA A 813 -1.17 43.01 -4.59
C ALA A 813 -1.43 44.08 -5.65
N GLU A 814 -2.27 43.75 -6.62
CA GLU A 814 -2.65 44.67 -7.68
C GLU A 814 -3.55 45.79 -7.15
N LYS A 815 -3.41 46.99 -7.73
CA LYS A 815 -4.31 48.11 -7.42
C LYS A 815 -5.56 47.96 -8.25
N HIS A 816 -6.60 47.40 -7.64
CA HIS A 816 -7.89 47.21 -8.30
C HIS A 816 -8.60 48.56 -8.40
N LYS A 817 -8.98 48.92 -9.63
CA LYS A 817 -9.83 50.07 -9.91
C LYS A 817 -11.00 49.58 -10.74
N PRO A 818 -12.23 50.12 -10.54
CA PRO A 818 -13.33 49.79 -11.42
C PRO A 818 -12.90 50.06 -12.86
N LEU A 819 -13.19 49.10 -13.76
CA LEU A 819 -12.87 49.23 -15.18
C LEU A 819 -13.35 50.60 -15.65
N PRO A 820 -12.53 51.37 -16.38
CA PRO A 820 -12.99 52.63 -16.95
C PRO A 820 -14.20 52.29 -17.79
N VAL A 821 -15.37 52.84 -17.41
CA VAL A 821 -16.57 52.74 -18.23
C VAL A 821 -16.16 53.25 -19.60
N PHE A 822 -16.11 52.36 -20.59
CA PHE A 822 -15.87 52.75 -21.97
C PHE A 822 -17.14 53.44 -22.41
N VAL A 823 -17.19 54.75 -22.18
CA VAL A 823 -18.28 55.59 -22.66
C VAL A 823 -18.09 55.65 -24.17
N GLU A 824 -18.85 54.82 -24.91
CA GLU A 824 -19.05 54.92 -26.37
C GLU A 824 -19.76 56.24 -26.78
N ASP A 825 -19.92 57.15 -25.81
CA ASP A 825 -20.52 58.49 -25.77
C ASP A 825 -20.10 59.61 -26.72
N LYS A 826 -18.89 59.56 -27.28
CA LYS A 826 -18.31 60.75 -27.93
C LYS A 826 -18.93 61.05 -29.30
N ASP A 827 -19.59 60.05 -29.89
CA ASP A 827 -20.28 60.20 -31.17
C ASP A 827 -21.75 60.62 -30.99
N LEU A 828 -22.42 60.30 -29.87
CA LEU A 828 -23.77 60.80 -29.57
C LEU A 828 -23.79 62.29 -29.21
N GLU A 829 -22.78 62.82 -28.52
CA GLU A 829 -22.63 64.28 -28.32
C GLU A 829 -22.37 65.04 -29.64
N LYS A 830 -21.66 64.41 -30.58
CA LYS A 830 -21.46 64.95 -31.94
C LYS A 830 -22.74 64.87 -32.78
N LEU A 831 -23.48 63.77 -32.71
CA LEU A 831 -24.76 63.61 -33.42
C LEU A 831 -25.83 64.57 -32.89
N ALA A 832 -25.92 64.76 -31.57
CA ALA A 832 -26.80 65.75 -30.95
C ALA A 832 -26.46 67.19 -31.38
N ARG A 833 -25.17 67.53 -31.46
CA ARG A 833 -24.73 68.84 -31.99
C ARG A 833 -24.95 69.01 -33.49
N ILE A 834 -24.88 67.93 -34.27
CA ILE A 834 -25.18 67.95 -35.71
C ILE A 834 -26.69 68.09 -35.94
N ASP A 835 -27.52 67.46 -35.11
CA ASP A 835 -28.98 67.59 -35.20
C ASP A 835 -29.48 68.94 -34.68
N GLU A 836 -28.87 69.52 -33.64
CA GLU A 836 -29.12 70.91 -33.23
C GLU A 836 -28.68 71.92 -34.30
N ALA A 837 -27.53 71.69 -34.95
CA ALA A 837 -27.06 72.54 -36.04
C ALA A 837 -27.95 72.41 -37.30
N LYS A 838 -28.45 71.21 -37.62
CA LYS A 838 -29.41 70.99 -38.72
C LYS A 838 -30.80 71.57 -38.41
N ALA A 839 -31.22 71.54 -37.15
CA ALA A 839 -32.48 72.18 -36.72
C ALA A 839 -32.38 73.71 -36.81
N ALA A 840 -31.26 74.30 -36.40
CA ALA A 840 -31.00 75.73 -36.55
C ALA A 840 -30.90 76.17 -38.03
N HIS A 841 -30.38 75.32 -38.92
CA HIS A 841 -30.31 75.60 -40.36
C HIS A 841 -31.64 75.39 -41.12
N ARG A 842 -32.64 74.74 -40.50
CA ARG A 842 -34.02 74.65 -41.03
C ARG A 842 -34.91 75.82 -40.60
N GLN A 843 -34.45 76.65 -39.66
CA GLN A 843 -35.15 77.84 -39.18
C GLN A 843 -34.59 79.17 -39.75
N LEU A 844 -33.55 79.10 -40.59
CA LEU A 844 -33.09 80.16 -41.49
C LEU A 844 -33.54 79.82 -42.91
#